data_AF-A0A0V1MYW7-F1
#
_entry.id   AF-A0A0V1MYW7-F1
#
_cell.length_a   1.000
_cell.length_b   1.000
_cell.length_c   1.000
_cell.angle_alpha   90.00
_cell.angle_beta   90.00
_cell.angle_gamma   90.00
#
_symmetry.space_group_name_H-M   'P 1'
#
loop_
_entity.id
_entity.type
_entity.pdbx_description
1 polymer ?
#
loop_
_entity_poly.entity_id
_entity_poly.type
_entity_poly.pdbx_seq_one_letter_code
_entity_poly.pdbx_strand_id
1 'polypeptide(L)'
;MKHLECFDIILNSETNRIFAGTVLSGHLVIALTVPIRIGQLVVALTGEMRTKWVDKVSENIFDSVEPIVNFKTQMYLNERGTDDPVEPGNYSLPFQFTLPLHLPSSFQAEFGFIRYICFATATILPGQTCSIGTTKQCKEFKVEKEINIVDVVRFQDLRHVGRQRPVQAEECFELIGCCRKQGRIEALIRLDEGVFMVGDTILAKLEIQNCSRRRPLRRCSLFLLQEALFHSQSFHGTTSSNRTLIKVLDVASLQLPQPGDRFSQNVELHIPENTQPSSLDAPLIRLSMVLTSKEQATLFTDSTPPPIASLKSLTCRAIAINFVSRNFGKNCSFGKNFSLKCQKPSLNIVVALEDDLWNWIKEAVNELQAWLEKIASLFGGLAFEDVSGYLMQFIGKIHWKRGCIEVDEVRTVEAIINTDEICPRFAFQLFCAYAMVEKFELINVYYMRQLEFTLPSHPLYHFWFYVIFKQWNVFTEPAITTRMLVSNVFTWAMYHGFVELTEFLWCRMNQSQLEMSCVIHWNRFCKNATNGRVFAYLCNKLCQRNENSICRMTIACFFRTVRRRGFGEGSGLLAFLLINGCAMLKARLFEAKSFEVLRSVVKHFDFRLYRILQLSISPAQLEKAVQTLRPHFTEEEFNFFRSVHRRHQFT
;
A
#
# COMPACT_ATOMS: atom_id res chain seq x y z
N MET A 1 -26.20 55.89 6.73
CA MET A 1 -27.23 55.16 7.51
C MET A 1 -27.24 53.72 7.02
N LYS A 2 -27.27 52.72 7.90
CA LYS A 2 -27.32 51.32 7.47
C LYS A 2 -28.71 51.09 6.84
N HIS A 3 -28.77 50.97 5.52
CA HIS A 3 -30.03 50.74 4.80
C HIS A 3 -30.74 49.45 5.25
N LEU A 4 -29.99 48.52 5.83
CA LEU A 4 -30.42 47.21 6.26
C LEU A 4 -30.01 47.03 7.73
N GLU A 5 -31.00 46.90 8.61
CA GLU A 5 -30.84 46.82 10.06
C GLU A 5 -30.60 45.39 10.53
N CYS A 6 -31.26 44.42 9.91
CA CYS A 6 -31.12 42.99 10.20
C CYS A 6 -31.06 42.18 8.89
N PHE A 7 -30.09 41.27 8.80
CA PHE A 7 -29.98 40.24 7.76
C PHE A 7 -29.52 38.94 8.43
N ASP A 8 -30.43 38.04 8.75
CA ASP A 8 -30.06 36.79 9.42
C ASP A 8 -30.90 35.61 8.97
N ILE A 9 -30.33 34.42 9.14
CA ILE A 9 -30.99 33.14 8.91
C ILE A 9 -31.38 32.57 10.26
N ILE A 10 -32.67 32.30 10.46
CA ILE A 10 -33.20 31.60 11.62
C ILE A 10 -33.61 30.20 11.18
N LEU A 11 -32.89 29.18 11.64
CA LEU A 11 -33.22 27.79 11.37
C LEU A 11 -34.34 27.32 12.31
N ASN A 12 -35.24 26.47 11.80
CA ASN A 12 -36.32 25.92 12.62
C ASN A 12 -35.86 24.80 13.57
N SER A 13 -34.63 24.30 13.41
CA SER A 13 -34.04 23.26 14.27
C SER A 13 -33.35 23.87 15.49
N GLU A 14 -33.72 23.41 16.69
CA GLU A 14 -33.13 23.89 17.96
C GLU A 14 -31.68 23.42 18.17
N THR A 15 -31.29 22.28 17.58
CA THR A 15 -30.03 21.61 17.90
C THR A 15 -28.89 21.80 16.89
N ASN A 16 -29.06 22.61 15.84
CA ASN A 16 -28.13 22.72 14.67
C ASN A 16 -27.70 21.36 14.03
N ARG A 17 -28.26 20.25 14.52
CA ARG A 17 -28.06 18.87 14.04
C ARG A 17 -29.25 18.52 13.15
N ILE A 18 -28.95 18.10 11.93
CA ILE A 18 -29.93 17.78 10.91
C ILE A 18 -29.55 16.45 10.29
N PHE A 19 -30.53 15.56 10.16
CA PHE A 19 -30.28 14.24 9.60
C PHE A 19 -30.38 14.27 8.08
N ALA A 20 -29.51 13.54 7.38
CA ALA A 20 -29.63 13.32 5.95
C ALA A 20 -31.01 12.72 5.61
N GLY A 21 -31.55 13.04 4.44
CA GLY A 21 -32.90 12.66 4.01
C GLY A 21 -34.05 13.44 4.64
N THR A 22 -33.78 14.39 5.55
CA THR A 22 -34.80 15.27 6.14
C THR A 22 -34.87 16.62 5.42
N VAL A 23 -35.80 17.50 5.83
CA VAL A 23 -35.95 18.84 5.28
C VAL A 23 -35.25 19.84 6.19
N LEU A 24 -34.25 20.55 5.67
CA LEU A 24 -33.72 21.76 6.30
C LEU A 24 -34.69 22.90 6.02
N SER A 25 -35.24 23.52 7.07
CA SER A 25 -36.14 24.66 6.93
C SER A 25 -35.79 25.80 7.89
N GLY A 26 -36.13 27.02 7.49
CA GLY A 26 -35.86 28.22 8.26
C GLY A 26 -36.49 29.45 7.63
N HIS A 27 -36.14 30.61 8.18
CA HIS A 27 -36.58 31.90 7.72
C HIS A 27 -35.39 32.82 7.49
N LEU A 28 -35.40 33.55 6.37
CA LEU A 28 -34.54 34.69 6.15
C LEU A 28 -35.24 35.93 6.70
N VAL A 29 -34.66 36.51 7.76
CA VAL A 29 -35.19 37.70 8.43
C VAL A 29 -34.45 38.93 7.93
N ILE A 30 -35.21 39.90 7.45
CA ILE A 30 -34.69 41.15 6.88
C ILE A 30 -35.44 42.33 7.49
N ALA A 31 -34.72 43.27 8.06
CA ALA A 31 -35.28 44.55 8.52
C ALA A 31 -34.74 45.70 7.67
N LEU A 32 -35.64 46.37 6.97
CA LEU A 32 -35.35 47.50 6.08
C LEU A 32 -35.83 48.80 6.73
N THR A 33 -34.96 49.80 6.82
CA THR A 33 -35.30 51.12 7.39
C THR A 33 -35.64 52.16 6.33
N VAL A 34 -35.34 51.87 5.05
CA VAL A 34 -35.56 52.75 3.91
C VAL A 34 -35.95 51.92 2.67
N PRO A 35 -36.61 52.49 1.65
CA PRO A 35 -36.90 51.77 0.43
C PRO A 35 -35.62 51.38 -0.34
N ILE A 36 -35.50 50.13 -0.77
CA ILE A 36 -34.29 49.59 -1.41
C ILE A 36 -34.64 48.74 -2.64
N ARG A 37 -33.90 48.93 -3.74
CA ARG A 37 -33.94 47.99 -4.88
C ARG A 37 -33.03 46.81 -4.62
N ILE A 38 -33.62 45.62 -4.49
CA ILE A 38 -32.88 44.37 -4.29
C ILE A 38 -32.88 43.61 -5.61
N GLY A 39 -31.71 43.49 -6.24
CA GLY A 39 -31.59 42.84 -7.54
C GLY A 39 -31.55 41.32 -7.42
N GLN A 40 -30.89 40.80 -6.39
CA GLN A 40 -30.85 39.37 -6.15
C GLN A 40 -30.93 39.07 -4.66
N LEU A 41 -31.80 38.14 -4.29
CA LEU A 41 -31.90 37.61 -2.94
C LEU A 41 -31.88 36.09 -3.04
N VAL A 42 -30.83 35.45 -2.53
CA VAL A 42 -30.66 33.99 -2.62
C VAL A 42 -30.43 33.45 -1.23
N VAL A 43 -31.11 32.35 -0.91
CA VAL A 43 -30.71 31.45 0.17
C VAL A 43 -30.13 30.20 -0.45
N ALA A 44 -29.02 29.71 0.07
CA ALA A 44 -28.33 28.54 -0.44
C ALA A 44 -27.86 27.63 0.70
N LEU A 45 -27.74 26.34 0.39
CA LEU A 45 -27.05 25.36 1.21
C LEU A 45 -25.93 24.75 0.37
N THR A 46 -24.69 24.92 0.82
CA THR A 46 -23.52 24.28 0.21
C THR A 46 -22.88 23.31 1.17
N GLY A 47 -22.51 22.15 0.67
CA GLY A 47 -21.67 21.18 1.36
C GLY A 47 -20.36 21.02 0.62
N GLU A 48 -19.24 21.07 1.33
CA GLU A 48 -17.92 20.78 0.77
C GLU A 48 -17.13 19.86 1.69
N MET A 49 -16.31 19.03 1.06
CA MET A 49 -15.28 18.25 1.72
C MET A 49 -13.93 18.77 1.28
N ARG A 50 -13.06 19.08 2.23
CA ARG A 50 -11.73 19.60 1.93
C ARG A 50 -10.67 18.88 2.73
N THR A 51 -9.58 18.51 2.06
CA THR A 51 -8.39 17.94 2.66
C THR A 51 -7.19 18.84 2.37
N LYS A 52 -6.37 19.13 3.39
CA LYS A 52 -5.23 20.04 3.23
C LYS A 52 -4.08 19.73 4.19
N TRP A 53 -2.87 19.63 3.66
CA TRP A 53 -1.64 19.58 4.46
C TRP A 53 -0.40 19.94 3.63
N VAL A 54 0.72 20.18 4.32
CA VAL A 54 2.03 20.36 3.69
C VAL A 54 2.91 19.17 4.04
N ASP A 55 3.48 18.52 3.04
CA ASP A 55 4.51 17.52 3.27
C ASP A 55 5.85 18.20 3.55
N LYS A 56 6.34 18.09 4.79
CA LYS A 56 7.58 18.73 5.25
C LYS A 56 8.84 18.24 4.52
N VAL A 57 8.78 17.08 3.87
CA VAL A 57 9.95 16.50 3.17
C VAL A 57 10.00 16.94 1.71
N SER A 58 8.86 16.96 1.02
CA SER A 58 8.78 17.36 -0.38
C SER A 58 8.39 18.82 -0.60
N GLU A 59 8.03 19.53 0.48
CA GLU A 59 7.47 20.90 0.48
C GLU A 59 6.18 21.05 -0.36
N ASN A 60 5.61 19.92 -0.80
CA ASN A 60 4.39 19.91 -1.58
C ASN A 60 3.19 20.30 -0.71
N ILE A 61 2.37 21.21 -1.24
CA ILE A 61 1.08 21.58 -0.68
C ILE A 61 0.01 20.69 -1.31
N PHE A 62 -0.65 19.91 -0.47
CA PHE A 62 -1.82 19.12 -0.81
C PHE A 62 -3.05 19.91 -0.38
N ASP A 63 -3.96 20.17 -1.31
CA ASP A 63 -5.19 20.91 -1.08
C ASP A 63 -6.22 20.43 -2.09
N SER A 64 -7.19 19.64 -1.63
CA SER A 64 -8.25 19.07 -2.48
C SER A 64 -9.60 19.40 -1.90
N VAL A 65 -10.52 19.80 -2.77
CA VAL A 65 -11.87 20.19 -2.43
C VAL A 65 -12.82 19.41 -3.32
N GLU A 66 -13.80 18.76 -2.70
CA GLU A 66 -14.88 18.06 -3.38
C GLU A 66 -16.22 18.68 -2.96
N PRO A 67 -17.01 19.25 -3.90
CA PRO A 67 -18.35 19.74 -3.59
C PRO A 67 -19.31 18.57 -3.37
N ILE A 68 -20.14 18.66 -2.33
CA ILE A 68 -21.12 17.62 -1.96
C ILE A 68 -22.52 18.01 -2.45
N VAL A 69 -22.98 19.19 -2.04
CA VAL A 69 -24.30 19.72 -2.42
C VAL A 69 -24.22 21.23 -2.65
N ASN A 70 -25.13 21.73 -3.48
CA ASN A 70 -25.28 23.16 -3.75
C ASN A 70 -26.75 23.45 -4.09
N PHE A 71 -27.59 23.57 -3.07
CA PHE A 71 -28.97 23.99 -3.24
C PHE A 71 -29.04 25.51 -3.20
N LYS A 72 -29.82 26.10 -4.10
CA LYS A 72 -30.05 27.54 -4.17
C LYS A 72 -31.52 27.81 -4.42
N THR A 73 -32.08 28.77 -3.69
CA THR A 73 -33.44 29.26 -3.87
C THR A 73 -33.38 30.77 -3.97
N GLN A 74 -33.85 31.29 -5.09
CA GLN A 74 -34.10 32.72 -5.25
C GLN A 74 -35.34 33.10 -4.45
N MET A 75 -35.22 34.15 -3.66
CA MET A 75 -36.26 34.71 -2.82
C MET A 75 -36.73 36.05 -3.38
N TYR A 76 -37.94 36.43 -3.03
CA TYR A 76 -38.53 37.70 -3.42
C TYR A 76 -39.27 38.32 -2.23
N LEU A 77 -39.06 39.61 -1.99
CA LEU A 77 -39.78 40.37 -0.97
C LEU A 77 -41.11 40.95 -1.52
N ASN A 78 -41.20 41.08 -2.85
CA ASN A 78 -42.37 41.57 -3.57
C ASN A 78 -43.04 40.40 -4.29
N GLU A 79 -44.38 40.34 -4.28
CA GLU A 79 -45.19 39.27 -4.90
C GLU A 79 -44.95 39.08 -6.42
N ARG A 80 -44.35 40.07 -7.09
CA ARG A 80 -44.20 40.11 -8.55
C ARG A 80 -42.76 39.91 -9.04
N GLY A 81 -41.77 39.77 -8.15
CA GLY A 81 -40.37 39.65 -8.55
C GLY A 81 -39.86 40.81 -9.43
N THR A 82 -40.48 41.98 -9.33
CA THR A 82 -40.11 43.19 -10.08
C THR A 82 -38.92 43.90 -9.43
N ASP A 83 -38.13 44.62 -10.23
CA ASP A 83 -36.99 45.45 -9.77
C ASP A 83 -37.42 46.73 -9.02
N ASP A 84 -38.70 46.82 -8.64
CA ASP A 84 -39.25 47.95 -7.92
C ASP A 84 -38.64 48.04 -6.51
N PRO A 85 -38.47 49.26 -5.96
CA PRO A 85 -38.00 49.42 -4.60
C PRO A 85 -38.92 48.68 -3.62
N VAL A 86 -38.33 47.87 -2.74
CA VAL A 86 -39.00 47.23 -1.61
C VAL A 86 -39.13 48.27 -0.50
N GLU A 87 -40.32 48.41 0.07
CA GLU A 87 -40.61 49.38 1.13
C GLU A 87 -39.89 49.03 2.47
N PRO A 88 -39.76 49.99 3.41
CA PRO A 88 -39.28 49.72 4.75
C PRO A 88 -40.20 48.75 5.49
N GLY A 89 -39.63 47.86 6.29
CA GLY A 89 -40.40 46.88 7.04
C GLY A 89 -39.57 45.70 7.54
N ASN A 90 -40.23 44.85 8.31
CA ASN A 90 -39.68 43.59 8.80
C ASN A 90 -40.25 42.44 7.95
N TYR A 91 -39.37 41.73 7.28
CA TYR A 91 -39.70 40.64 6.38
C TYR A 91 -39.15 39.33 6.95
N SER A 92 -39.94 38.27 6.83
CA SER A 92 -39.57 36.91 7.20
C SER A 92 -39.95 35.99 6.04
N LEU A 93 -38.94 35.52 5.30
CA LEU A 93 -39.14 34.70 4.11
C LEU A 93 -38.82 33.23 4.44
N PRO A 94 -39.80 32.31 4.39
CA PRO A 94 -39.56 30.91 4.67
C PRO A 94 -38.76 30.27 3.53
N PHE A 95 -37.85 29.37 3.88
CA PHE A 95 -37.12 28.55 2.93
C PHE A 95 -37.05 27.11 3.39
N GLN A 96 -36.93 26.21 2.43
CA GLN A 96 -36.73 24.79 2.70
C GLN A 96 -35.86 24.12 1.64
N PHE A 97 -35.03 23.17 2.08
CA PHE A 97 -34.22 22.31 1.23
C PHE A 97 -34.46 20.85 1.62
N THR A 98 -34.89 20.03 0.67
CA THR A 98 -35.00 18.58 0.87
C THR A 98 -33.62 17.96 0.71
N LEU A 99 -33.06 17.42 1.80
CA LEU A 99 -31.72 16.85 1.78
C LEU A 99 -31.74 15.46 1.12
N PRO A 100 -30.71 15.11 0.32
CA PRO A 100 -30.52 13.75 -0.16
C PRO A 100 -30.47 12.74 0.98
N LEU A 101 -30.91 11.51 0.70
CA LEU A 101 -30.98 10.43 1.70
C LEU A 101 -29.62 10.10 2.31
N HIS A 102 -28.56 10.16 1.51
CA HIS A 102 -27.19 9.90 1.94
C HIS A 102 -26.37 11.18 1.75
N LEU A 103 -25.90 11.75 2.85
CA LEU A 103 -24.97 12.87 2.87
C LEU A 103 -23.87 12.55 3.89
N PRO A 104 -22.58 12.72 3.54
CA PRO A 104 -21.50 12.53 4.50
C PRO A 104 -21.71 13.37 5.75
N SER A 105 -21.56 12.76 6.93
CA SER A 105 -21.69 13.48 8.20
C SER A 105 -20.66 14.59 8.31
N SER A 106 -21.03 15.72 8.92
CA SER A 106 -20.09 16.81 9.21
C SER A 106 -18.95 16.29 10.07
N PHE A 107 -17.73 16.62 9.68
CA PHE A 107 -16.51 16.11 10.30
C PHE A 107 -15.41 17.15 10.26
N GLN A 108 -14.59 17.25 11.31
CA GLN A 108 -13.50 18.21 11.38
C GLN A 108 -12.29 17.55 12.05
N ALA A 109 -11.14 17.62 11.40
CA ALA A 109 -9.87 17.12 11.89
C ALA A 109 -8.69 17.97 11.39
N GLU A 110 -7.47 17.60 11.76
CA GLU A 110 -6.23 18.31 11.39
C GLU A 110 -6.03 18.37 9.86
N PHE A 111 -6.31 17.27 9.15
CA PHE A 111 -5.99 17.12 7.72
C PHE A 111 -7.17 17.41 6.78
N GLY A 112 -8.35 17.76 7.31
CA GLY A 112 -9.52 18.04 6.49
C GLY A 112 -10.82 18.11 7.26
N PHE A 113 -11.88 18.50 6.54
CA PHE A 113 -13.23 18.63 7.06
C PHE A 113 -14.30 18.29 6.02
N ILE A 114 -15.50 17.99 6.51
CA ILE A 114 -16.77 17.93 5.79
C ILE A 114 -17.66 19.00 6.44
N ARG A 115 -18.02 20.04 5.71
CA ARG A 115 -18.75 21.20 6.25
C ARG A 115 -19.93 21.55 5.36
N TYR A 116 -21.04 21.91 6.02
CA TYR A 116 -22.23 22.43 5.38
C TYR A 116 -22.50 23.84 5.88
N ILE A 117 -22.73 24.76 4.95
CA ILE A 117 -23.00 26.16 5.23
C ILE A 117 -24.31 26.52 4.55
N CYS A 118 -25.27 26.97 5.34
CA CYS A 118 -26.42 27.69 4.81
C CYS A 118 -26.09 29.18 4.81
N PHE A 119 -26.22 29.81 3.65
CA PHE A 119 -25.93 31.22 3.53
C PHE A 119 -27.02 31.94 2.74
N ALA A 120 -27.20 33.21 3.03
CA ALA A 120 -28.08 34.09 2.28
C ALA A 120 -27.25 35.24 1.72
N THR A 121 -27.53 35.64 0.49
CA THR A 121 -26.95 36.81 -0.15
C THR A 121 -28.03 37.76 -0.63
N ALA A 122 -27.83 39.06 -0.41
CA ALA A 122 -28.65 40.12 -0.94
C ALA A 122 -27.79 41.12 -1.72
N THR A 123 -28.06 41.26 -3.00
CA THR A 123 -27.41 42.24 -3.88
C THR A 123 -28.29 43.47 -3.99
N ILE A 124 -27.87 44.56 -3.35
CA ILE A 124 -28.56 45.84 -3.42
C ILE A 124 -28.12 46.58 -4.69
N LEU A 125 -29.10 46.96 -5.50
CA LEU A 125 -28.90 47.75 -6.72
C LEU A 125 -28.80 49.25 -6.37
N PRO A 126 -27.98 50.01 -7.10
CA PRO A 126 -27.94 51.46 -6.96
C PRO A 126 -29.30 52.10 -7.26
N GLY A 127 -29.76 53.02 -6.41
CA GLY A 127 -31.00 53.77 -6.61
C GLY A 127 -30.90 54.79 -7.76
N GLN A 128 -32.04 55.13 -8.36
CA GLN A 128 -32.15 56.16 -9.42
C GLN A 128 -31.89 57.60 -8.92
N THR A 129 -31.78 57.84 -7.62
CA THR A 129 -31.57 59.16 -7.02
C THR A 129 -30.11 59.48 -6.67
N CYS A 130 -29.15 58.62 -7.04
CA CYS A 130 -27.74 58.91 -6.81
C CYS A 130 -27.22 59.93 -7.83
N SER A 131 -26.97 61.15 -7.35
CA SER A 131 -26.36 62.26 -8.09
C SER A 131 -25.08 61.83 -8.83
N ILE A 132 -25.00 62.27 -10.09
CA ILE A 132 -23.89 62.13 -11.04
C ILE A 132 -22.56 62.40 -10.34
N GLY A 133 -21.78 61.36 -10.04
CA GLY A 133 -20.40 61.55 -9.57
C GLY A 133 -19.75 60.45 -8.71
N THR A 134 -20.48 59.46 -8.20
CA THR A 134 -19.87 58.37 -7.42
C THR A 134 -20.07 57.01 -8.09
N THR A 135 -18.99 56.24 -8.13
CA THR A 135 -18.85 54.95 -8.81
C THR A 135 -19.98 53.99 -8.44
N LYS A 136 -20.73 53.55 -9.44
CA LYS A 136 -21.85 52.58 -9.37
C LYS A 136 -21.38 51.25 -8.78
N GLN A 137 -21.42 51.07 -7.45
CA GLN A 137 -21.13 49.78 -6.84
C GLN A 137 -22.40 49.19 -6.22
N CYS A 138 -22.82 48.03 -6.73
CA CYS A 138 -23.78 47.17 -6.06
C CYS A 138 -23.20 46.74 -4.71
N LYS A 139 -24.01 46.74 -3.65
CA LYS A 139 -23.57 46.30 -2.32
C LYS A 139 -24.11 44.90 -2.04
N GLU A 140 -23.24 43.96 -1.76
CA GLU A 140 -23.61 42.59 -1.38
C GLU A 140 -23.62 42.45 0.15
N PHE A 141 -24.68 41.85 0.67
CA PHE A 141 -24.79 41.40 2.05
C PHE A 141 -24.78 39.88 2.07
N LYS A 142 -24.01 39.30 2.99
CA LYS A 142 -23.93 37.85 3.16
C LYS A 142 -24.04 37.51 4.64
N VAL A 143 -24.85 36.50 4.95
CA VAL A 143 -24.90 35.86 6.27
C VAL A 143 -24.73 34.36 6.09
N GLU A 144 -24.02 33.71 7.01
CA GLU A 144 -23.70 32.29 6.97
C GLU A 144 -24.04 31.64 8.32
N LYS A 145 -24.58 30.43 8.27
CA LYS A 145 -24.78 29.54 9.41
C LYS A 145 -24.19 28.18 9.07
N GLU A 146 -23.27 27.71 9.90
CA GLU A 146 -22.73 26.35 9.79
C GLU A 146 -23.76 25.34 10.33
N ILE A 147 -23.93 24.23 9.59
CA ILE A 147 -24.91 23.19 9.88
C ILE A 147 -24.18 21.88 10.12
N ASN A 148 -24.60 21.17 11.17
CA ASN A 148 -24.11 19.84 11.48
C ASN A 148 -25.05 18.79 10.85
N ILE A 149 -24.67 18.23 9.70
CA ILE A 149 -25.42 17.16 9.05
C ILE A 149 -24.93 15.81 9.59
N VAL A 150 -25.86 14.92 9.93
CA VAL A 150 -25.56 13.54 10.34
C VAL A 150 -26.16 12.59 9.31
N ASP A 151 -25.32 11.75 8.73
CA ASP A 151 -25.75 10.71 7.79
C ASP A 151 -26.64 9.68 8.50
N VAL A 152 -27.68 9.21 7.81
CA VAL A 152 -28.57 8.17 8.31
C VAL A 152 -28.33 6.91 7.50
N VAL A 153 -27.34 6.13 7.95
CA VAL A 153 -27.05 4.81 7.37
C VAL A 153 -28.00 3.79 7.99
N ARG A 154 -28.92 3.24 7.20
CA ARG A 154 -29.84 2.21 7.70
C ARG A 154 -29.16 0.85 7.63
N PHE A 155 -29.46 -0.03 8.59
CA PHE A 155 -29.02 -1.43 8.55
C PHE A 155 -29.34 -2.13 7.22
N GLN A 156 -30.47 -1.78 6.60
CA GLN A 156 -30.90 -2.32 5.31
C GLN A 156 -30.03 -1.89 4.12
N ASP A 157 -29.25 -0.82 4.25
CA ASP A 157 -28.35 -0.34 3.19
C ASP A 157 -27.00 -1.09 3.24
N LEU A 158 -26.72 -1.76 4.35
CA LEU A 158 -25.51 -2.56 4.61
C LEU A 158 -25.64 -4.04 4.19
N ARG A 159 -26.44 -4.35 3.16
CA ARG A 159 -26.80 -5.74 2.76
C ARG A 159 -25.60 -6.65 2.46
N HIS A 160 -24.46 -6.06 2.06
CA HIS A 160 -23.21 -6.78 1.82
C HIS A 160 -22.51 -7.22 3.11
N VAL A 161 -22.66 -6.45 4.20
CA VAL A 161 -22.08 -6.73 5.52
C VAL A 161 -22.99 -7.67 6.33
N GLY A 162 -24.32 -7.52 6.20
CA GLY A 162 -25.32 -8.29 6.93
C GLY A 162 -25.37 -9.80 6.63
N ARG A 163 -24.68 -10.30 5.60
CA ARG A 163 -24.53 -11.75 5.33
C ARG A 163 -23.42 -12.41 6.16
N GLN A 164 -22.53 -11.64 6.78
CA GLN A 164 -21.44 -12.17 7.60
C GLN A 164 -21.86 -12.18 9.07
N ARG A 165 -22.59 -13.24 9.45
CA ARG A 165 -22.77 -13.64 10.85
C ARG A 165 -22.00 -14.95 11.07
N PRO A 166 -21.19 -15.11 12.12
CA PRO A 166 -20.48 -14.11 12.94
C PRO A 166 -19.25 -13.51 12.22
N VAL A 167 -18.77 -12.35 12.67
CA VAL A 167 -17.51 -11.75 12.18
C VAL A 167 -16.36 -12.25 13.05
N GLN A 168 -15.30 -12.76 12.41
CA GLN A 168 -14.11 -13.22 13.11
C GLN A 168 -12.84 -12.65 12.48
N ALA A 169 -11.89 -12.28 13.33
CA ALA A 169 -10.57 -11.82 12.93
C ALA A 169 -9.50 -12.58 13.71
N GLU A 170 -8.50 -13.09 12.98
CA GLU A 170 -7.32 -13.73 13.55
C GLU A 170 -6.14 -12.77 13.47
N GLU A 171 -5.59 -12.44 14.63
CA GLU A 171 -4.42 -11.60 14.80
C GLU A 171 -3.26 -12.43 15.35
N CYS A 172 -2.07 -12.25 14.78
CA CYS A 172 -0.87 -12.96 15.21
C CYS A 172 0.25 -11.97 15.49
N PHE A 173 0.59 -11.81 16.76
CA PHE A 173 1.62 -10.90 17.23
C PHE A 173 2.92 -11.65 17.46
N GLU A 174 3.95 -11.37 16.65
CA GLU A 174 5.27 -11.92 16.91
C GLU A 174 5.97 -11.18 18.05
N LEU A 175 6.38 -11.91 19.08
CA LEU A 175 7.18 -11.37 20.17
C LEU A 175 8.65 -11.42 19.76
N ILE A 176 9.22 -10.25 19.47
CA ILE A 176 10.60 -10.10 19.03
C ILE A 176 11.44 -9.55 20.19
N GLY A 177 12.42 -10.34 20.63
CA GLY A 177 13.47 -9.86 21.55
C GLY A 177 14.70 -9.37 20.79
N CYS A 178 15.62 -8.70 21.51
CA CYS A 178 16.83 -8.06 21.00
C CYS A 178 17.66 -8.88 19.97
N CYS A 179 17.59 -10.22 19.96
CA CYS A 179 18.31 -11.03 18.97
C CYS A 179 17.59 -12.31 18.47
N ARG A 180 16.33 -12.61 18.84
CA ARG A 180 15.58 -13.83 18.42
C ARG A 180 14.06 -13.63 18.49
N LYS A 181 13.29 -14.35 17.67
CA LYS A 181 11.85 -14.55 17.89
C LYS A 181 11.65 -15.31 19.20
N GLN A 182 10.93 -14.72 20.15
CA GLN A 182 10.71 -15.27 21.50
C GLN A 182 9.39 -16.03 21.63
N GLY A 183 8.48 -15.83 20.69
CA GLY A 183 7.16 -16.45 20.64
C GLY A 183 6.24 -15.71 19.69
N ARG A 184 4.97 -16.13 19.67
CA ARG A 184 3.88 -15.36 19.07
C ARG A 184 2.67 -15.42 19.97
N ILE A 185 1.79 -14.44 19.87
CA ILE A 185 0.48 -14.45 20.52
C ILE A 185 -0.53 -14.51 19.39
N GLU A 186 -1.35 -15.55 19.41
CA GLU A 186 -2.47 -15.69 18.49
C GLU A 186 -3.71 -15.22 19.23
N ALA A 187 -4.45 -14.29 18.65
CA ALA A 187 -5.69 -13.78 19.18
C ALA A 187 -6.77 -13.95 18.12
N LEU A 188 -7.85 -14.63 18.47
CA LEU A 188 -9.05 -14.72 17.66
C LEU A 188 -10.12 -13.87 18.32
N ILE A 189 -10.58 -12.84 17.61
CA ILE A 189 -11.64 -11.96 18.04
C ILE A 189 -12.90 -12.35 17.29
N ARG A 190 -13.98 -12.64 18.02
CA ARG A 190 -15.29 -12.92 17.44
C ARG A 190 -16.32 -11.91 17.91
N LEU A 191 -17.12 -11.43 16.98
CA LEU A 191 -18.28 -10.59 17.20
C LEU A 191 -19.50 -11.31 16.64
N ASP A 192 -20.61 -11.27 17.38
CA ASP A 192 -21.88 -11.83 16.93
C ASP A 192 -22.45 -11.02 15.75
N GLU A 193 -22.12 -9.73 15.70
CA GLU A 193 -22.57 -8.78 14.68
C GLU A 193 -21.41 -7.91 14.16
N GLY A 194 -21.46 -7.53 12.88
CA GLY A 194 -20.47 -6.67 12.23
C GLY A 194 -20.90 -5.21 12.08
N VAL A 195 -22.07 -4.85 12.58
CA VAL A 195 -22.66 -3.51 12.47
C VAL A 195 -23.21 -3.12 13.82
N PHE A 196 -22.85 -1.93 14.29
CA PHE A 196 -23.25 -1.39 15.59
C PHE A 196 -23.77 0.03 15.40
N MET A 197 -24.69 0.45 16.25
CA MET A 197 -25.15 1.83 16.35
C MET A 197 -24.24 2.64 17.27
N VAL A 198 -24.21 3.94 17.04
CA VAL A 198 -23.55 4.88 17.96
C VAL A 198 -24.29 4.82 19.31
N GLY A 199 -23.55 4.65 20.41
CA GLY A 199 -24.12 4.39 21.74
C GLY A 199 -24.14 2.91 22.14
N ASP A 200 -23.96 1.99 21.18
CA ASP A 200 -24.01 0.55 21.49
C ASP A 200 -22.81 0.09 22.32
N THR A 201 -23.01 -1.06 22.98
CA THR A 201 -21.94 -1.80 23.65
C THR A 201 -21.61 -3.03 22.84
N ILE A 202 -20.38 -3.10 22.36
CA ILE A 202 -19.83 -4.23 21.59
C ILE A 202 -19.44 -5.32 22.57
N LEU A 203 -20.01 -6.51 22.41
CA LEU A 203 -19.60 -7.73 23.11
C LEU A 203 -18.63 -8.52 22.24
N ALA A 204 -17.34 -8.47 22.58
CA ALA A 204 -16.27 -9.18 21.89
C ALA A 204 -15.85 -10.42 22.65
N LYS A 205 -15.90 -11.59 21.98
CA LYS A 205 -15.33 -12.83 22.50
C LYS A 205 -13.92 -13.00 21.97
N LEU A 206 -12.94 -12.98 22.86
CA LEU A 206 -11.54 -13.24 22.53
C LEU A 206 -11.15 -14.66 22.90
N GLU A 207 -10.37 -15.29 22.03
CA GLU A 207 -9.56 -16.46 22.34
C GLU A 207 -8.10 -16.11 22.12
N ILE A 208 -7.29 -16.12 23.18
CA ILE A 208 -5.90 -15.72 23.13
C ILE A 208 -5.02 -16.91 23.51
N GLN A 209 -4.01 -17.17 22.68
CA GLN A 209 -3.01 -18.20 22.90
C GLN A 209 -1.62 -17.57 22.91
N ASN A 210 -0.94 -17.66 24.04
CA ASN A 210 0.43 -17.19 24.18
C ASN A 210 1.41 -18.32 23.86
N CYS A 211 1.84 -18.40 22.61
CA CYS A 211 2.83 -19.37 22.14
C CYS A 211 4.28 -18.95 22.45
N SER A 212 4.52 -18.11 23.47
CA SER A 212 5.86 -17.69 23.90
C SER A 212 6.44 -18.60 24.97
N ARG A 213 7.77 -18.55 25.13
CA ARG A 213 8.50 -19.50 25.99
C ARG A 213 8.93 -18.96 27.35
N ARG A 214 9.07 -17.64 27.54
CA ARG A 214 9.81 -17.10 28.70
C ARG A 214 9.41 -15.71 29.22
N ARG A 215 8.48 -14.97 28.62
CA ARG A 215 8.12 -13.63 29.12
C ARG A 215 6.62 -13.50 29.37
N PRO A 216 6.18 -13.16 30.60
CA PRO A 216 4.83 -12.72 30.82
C PRO A 216 4.62 -11.39 30.07
N LEU A 217 3.47 -11.24 29.42
CA LEU A 217 3.06 -9.97 28.85
C LEU A 217 2.95 -8.92 29.96
N ARG A 218 3.29 -7.67 29.64
CA ARG A 218 3.20 -6.57 30.61
C ARG A 218 1.84 -5.91 30.55
N ARG A 219 1.25 -5.80 29.35
CA ARG A 219 -0.08 -5.28 29.11
C ARG A 219 -0.72 -6.07 27.97
N CYS A 220 -2.03 -6.15 27.98
CA CYS A 220 -2.80 -6.72 26.89
C CYS A 220 -4.13 -5.98 26.91
N SER A 221 -4.49 -5.35 25.81
CA SER A 221 -5.67 -4.49 25.75
C SER A 221 -6.31 -4.56 24.37
N LEU A 222 -7.63 -4.48 24.33
CA LEU A 222 -8.42 -4.36 23.12
C LEU A 222 -8.86 -2.90 22.95
N PHE A 223 -8.60 -2.34 21.78
CA PHE A 223 -8.90 -0.96 21.43
C PHE A 223 -10.03 -0.92 20.42
N LEU A 224 -11.03 -0.09 20.71
CA LEU A 224 -11.99 0.39 19.74
C LEU A 224 -11.47 1.71 19.18
N LEU A 225 -11.22 1.75 17.88
CA LEU A 225 -10.62 2.88 17.19
C LEU A 225 -11.59 3.45 16.15
N GLN A 226 -11.60 4.78 16.02
CA GLN A 226 -12.13 5.48 14.88
C GLN A 226 -10.97 5.90 13.98
N GLU A 227 -10.99 5.44 12.73
CA GLU A 227 -10.00 5.77 11.72
C GLU A 227 -10.60 6.76 10.72
N ALA A 228 -9.88 7.86 10.47
CA ALA A 228 -10.18 8.83 9.44
C ALA A 228 -9.07 8.82 8.39
N LEU A 229 -9.38 8.36 7.19
CA LEU A 229 -8.48 8.37 6.03
C LEU A 229 -8.76 9.60 5.17
N PHE A 230 -7.72 10.41 4.95
CA PHE A 230 -7.75 11.61 4.12
C PHE A 230 -6.95 11.36 2.84
N HIS A 231 -7.54 11.67 1.69
CA HIS A 231 -6.89 11.63 0.38
C HIS A 231 -6.83 13.03 -0.20
N SER A 232 -5.67 13.44 -0.70
CA SER A 232 -5.48 14.75 -1.35
C SER A 232 -4.46 14.69 -2.48
N GLN A 233 -4.64 15.55 -3.46
CA GLN A 233 -3.73 15.78 -4.58
C GLN A 233 -2.98 17.11 -4.39
N SER A 234 -1.77 17.19 -4.98
CA SER A 234 -1.01 18.44 -5.02
C SER A 234 -1.74 19.49 -5.86
N PHE A 235 -1.43 20.77 -5.65
CA PHE A 235 -2.06 21.89 -6.37
C PHE A 235 -2.05 21.73 -7.91
N HIS A 236 -1.02 21.08 -8.45
CA HIS A 236 -0.89 20.83 -9.90
C HIS A 236 -1.51 19.49 -10.36
N GLY A 237 -2.14 18.73 -9.47
CA GLY A 237 -2.75 17.42 -9.76
C GLY A 237 -1.74 16.29 -10.07
N THR A 238 -0.44 16.57 -9.96
CA THR A 238 0.65 15.67 -10.40
C THR A 238 1.01 14.59 -9.40
N THR A 239 0.65 14.76 -8.12
CA THR A 239 0.98 13.82 -7.04
C THR A 239 -0.19 13.66 -6.09
N SER A 240 -0.45 12.43 -5.65
CA SER A 240 -1.45 12.12 -4.62
C SER A 240 -0.78 11.71 -3.31
N SER A 241 -1.45 11.98 -2.20
CA SER A 241 -0.99 11.65 -0.85
C SER A 241 -2.17 11.28 0.04
N ASN A 242 -1.93 10.35 0.97
CA ASN A 242 -2.92 9.92 1.96
C ASN A 242 -2.39 10.19 3.36
N ARG A 243 -3.29 10.56 4.27
CA ARG A 243 -3.04 10.69 5.72
C ARG A 243 -4.10 9.90 6.47
N THR A 244 -3.71 9.32 7.60
CA THR A 244 -4.64 8.60 8.47
C THR A 244 -4.57 9.19 9.86
N LEU A 245 -5.72 9.47 10.47
CA LEU A 245 -5.85 9.87 11.86
C LEU A 245 -6.62 8.79 12.61
N ILE A 246 -6.11 8.39 13.76
CA ILE A 246 -6.70 7.35 14.60
C ILE A 246 -7.08 7.97 15.94
N LYS A 247 -8.35 7.84 16.32
CA LYS A 247 -8.87 8.22 17.63
C LYS A 247 -9.26 6.97 18.41
N VAL A 248 -8.76 6.83 19.62
CA VAL A 248 -9.21 5.78 20.53
C VAL A 248 -10.58 6.17 21.09
N LEU A 249 -11.58 5.32 20.87
CA LEU A 249 -12.93 5.50 21.40
C LEU A 249 -13.08 4.84 22.77
N ASP A 250 -12.61 3.59 22.90
CA ASP A 250 -12.64 2.84 24.15
C ASP A 250 -11.51 1.81 24.21
N VAL A 251 -11.13 1.39 25.42
CA VAL A 251 -10.06 0.43 25.68
C VAL A 251 -10.47 -0.52 26.79
N ALA A 252 -10.44 -1.81 26.49
CA ALA A 252 -10.64 -2.85 27.47
C ALA A 252 -9.33 -3.55 27.82
N SER A 253 -9.08 -3.71 29.12
CA SER A 253 -7.93 -4.47 29.60
C SER A 253 -8.21 -5.97 29.55
N LEU A 254 -7.25 -6.73 29.03
CA LEU A 254 -7.31 -8.17 28.90
C LEU A 254 -6.49 -8.84 29.99
N GLN A 255 -6.85 -10.06 30.34
CA GLN A 255 -6.01 -10.89 31.20
C GLN A 255 -4.65 -11.12 30.53
N LEU A 256 -3.58 -11.16 31.32
CA LEU A 256 -2.24 -11.40 30.82
C LEU A 256 -2.01 -12.92 30.71
N PRO A 257 -1.99 -13.51 29.50
CA PRO A 257 -1.71 -14.94 29.35
C PRO A 257 -0.30 -15.28 29.82
N GLN A 258 -0.15 -16.33 30.62
CA GLN A 258 1.18 -16.86 30.89
C GLN A 258 1.74 -17.55 29.63
N PRO A 259 3.06 -17.71 29.52
CA PRO A 259 3.68 -18.47 28.44
C PRO A 259 3.10 -19.90 28.34
N GLY A 260 2.51 -20.24 27.19
CA GLY A 260 1.87 -21.54 26.94
C GLY A 260 0.37 -21.58 27.20
N ASP A 261 -0.20 -20.55 27.83
CA ASP A 261 -1.63 -20.52 28.14
C ASP A 261 -2.49 -20.25 26.89
N ARG A 262 -3.67 -20.85 26.91
CA ARG A 262 -4.80 -20.47 26.06
C ARG A 262 -5.97 -20.10 26.98
N PHE A 263 -6.54 -18.93 26.79
CA PHE A 263 -7.71 -18.50 27.54
C PHE A 263 -8.74 -17.84 26.63
N SER A 264 -9.99 -17.80 27.09
CA SER A 264 -11.06 -17.07 26.44
C SER A 264 -11.64 -16.04 27.41
N GLN A 265 -11.88 -14.84 26.91
CA GLN A 265 -12.41 -13.73 27.68
C GLN A 265 -13.47 -13.00 26.85
N ASN A 266 -14.60 -12.69 27.47
CA ASN A 266 -15.57 -11.78 26.91
C ASN A 266 -15.26 -10.36 27.39
N VAL A 267 -15.39 -9.40 26.49
CA VAL A 267 -15.02 -8.02 26.71
C VAL A 267 -16.11 -7.12 26.18
N GLU A 268 -16.42 -6.08 26.93
CA GLU A 268 -17.39 -5.05 26.57
C GLU A 268 -16.63 -3.79 26.18
N LEU A 269 -17.00 -3.19 25.05
CA LEU A 269 -16.46 -1.91 24.58
C LEU A 269 -17.62 -1.00 24.21
N HIS A 270 -17.60 0.24 24.69
CA HIS A 270 -18.69 1.18 24.49
C HIS A 270 -18.40 2.15 23.34
N ILE A 271 -19.37 2.35 22.45
CA ILE A 271 -19.30 3.36 21.38
C ILE A 271 -19.89 4.68 21.92
N PRO A 272 -19.09 5.74 22.11
CA PRO A 272 -19.62 7.01 22.66
C PRO A 272 -20.72 7.63 21.78
N GLU A 273 -21.75 8.22 22.39
CA GLU A 273 -22.92 8.82 21.69
C GLU A 273 -22.58 9.94 20.69
N ASN A 274 -21.42 10.58 20.88
CA ASN A 274 -20.88 11.67 20.07
C ASN A 274 -19.92 11.17 18.97
N THR A 275 -19.86 9.86 18.73
CA THR A 275 -19.06 9.26 17.65
C THR A 275 -19.73 9.50 16.30
N GLN A 276 -18.93 9.90 15.31
CA GLN A 276 -19.41 10.04 13.93
C GLN A 276 -19.60 8.66 13.28
N PRO A 277 -20.71 8.44 12.54
CA PRO A 277 -20.93 7.17 11.86
C PRO A 277 -19.93 6.94 10.72
N SER A 278 -19.73 5.69 10.34
CA SER A 278 -18.84 5.30 9.23
C SER A 278 -19.35 5.84 7.90
N SER A 279 -18.44 6.31 7.05
CA SER A 279 -18.78 6.80 5.71
C SER A 279 -19.00 5.63 4.75
N LEU A 280 -20.10 5.64 3.99
CA LEU A 280 -20.34 4.64 2.94
C LEU A 280 -19.49 4.93 1.68
N ASP A 281 -19.60 6.14 1.14
CA ASP A 281 -18.95 6.54 -0.12
C ASP A 281 -18.49 8.00 -0.06
N ALA A 282 -17.33 8.24 0.54
CA ALA A 282 -16.72 9.57 0.59
C ALA A 282 -15.32 9.56 -0.06
N PRO A 283 -15.10 10.34 -1.14
CA PRO A 283 -13.89 10.23 -1.96
C PRO A 283 -12.62 10.84 -1.33
N LEU A 284 -12.73 11.87 -0.48
CA LEU A 284 -11.58 12.51 0.16
C LEU A 284 -11.42 12.15 1.63
N ILE A 285 -12.50 11.93 2.38
CA ILE A 285 -12.46 11.63 3.82
C ILE A 285 -13.33 10.41 4.12
N ARG A 286 -12.71 9.29 4.47
CA ARG A 286 -13.40 8.05 4.85
C ARG A 286 -13.28 7.81 6.35
N LEU A 287 -14.41 7.65 7.04
CA LEU A 287 -14.47 7.26 8.44
C LEU A 287 -14.80 5.77 8.57
N SER A 288 -14.06 5.05 9.40
CA SER A 288 -14.32 3.65 9.73
C SER A 288 -14.05 3.35 11.21
N MET A 289 -14.69 2.30 11.73
CA MET A 289 -14.42 1.78 13.07
C MET A 289 -13.60 0.49 12.97
N VAL A 290 -12.59 0.37 13.82
CA VAL A 290 -11.65 -0.76 13.81
C VAL A 290 -11.46 -1.26 15.24
N LEU A 291 -11.55 -2.58 15.40
CA LEU A 291 -11.28 -3.27 16.66
C LEU A 291 -9.90 -3.93 16.57
N THR A 292 -8.98 -3.61 17.49
CA THR A 292 -7.60 -4.16 17.44
C THR A 292 -6.99 -4.31 18.83
N SER A 293 -6.25 -5.39 19.09
CA SER A 293 -5.64 -5.67 20.40
C SER A 293 -4.28 -5.01 20.63
N LYS A 294 -4.05 -3.84 20.04
CA LYS A 294 -2.71 -3.30 19.82
C LYS A 294 -2.07 -2.72 21.10
N GLU A 295 -1.04 -3.37 21.63
CA GLU A 295 -0.01 -2.68 22.43
C GLU A 295 0.67 -1.62 21.53
N GLN A 296 0.12 -0.41 21.48
CA GLN A 296 0.77 0.76 20.88
C GLN A 296 0.83 1.90 21.92
N ALA A 297 1.81 1.79 22.82
CA ALA A 297 2.36 2.93 23.54
C ALA A 297 3.89 2.95 23.34
N THR A 298 4.26 3.08 22.06
CA THR A 298 5.50 3.52 21.43
C THR A 298 5.64 2.76 20.12
N LEU A 299 5.93 3.48 19.02
CA LEU A 299 6.15 2.99 17.65
C LEU A 299 4.88 2.93 16.77
N PHE A 300 4.53 4.07 16.17
CA PHE A 300 4.30 4.12 14.72
C PHE A 300 5.71 4.13 14.10
N THR A 301 6.07 3.23 13.20
CA THR A 301 5.84 3.36 11.75
C THR A 301 5.68 1.99 11.07
N ASP A 302 4.79 1.98 10.07
CA ASP A 302 4.55 0.97 9.04
C ASP A 302 5.71 0.05 8.61
N SER A 303 5.28 -1.11 8.11
CA SER A 303 5.92 -2.01 7.14
C SER A 303 7.18 -2.76 7.59
N THR A 304 7.05 -4.09 7.57
CA THR A 304 8.09 -5.12 7.54
C THR A 304 9.55 -4.64 7.45
N PRO A 305 10.37 -4.84 8.48
CA PRO A 305 11.82 -4.94 8.30
C PRO A 305 12.21 -6.42 8.10
N PRO A 306 12.94 -6.81 7.04
CA PRO A 306 13.74 -8.02 7.08
C PRO A 306 14.92 -7.83 8.06
N PRO A 307 15.52 -8.93 8.54
CA PRO A 307 16.03 -9.04 9.90
C PRO A 307 17.33 -8.27 10.13
N ILE A 308 17.49 -7.84 11.38
CA ILE A 308 18.65 -7.16 11.97
C ILE A 308 18.86 -5.76 11.39
N ALA A 309 18.33 -4.74 12.08
CA ALA A 309 18.86 -3.40 11.92
C ALA A 309 18.85 -2.67 13.25
N SER A 310 20.03 -2.55 13.85
CA SER A 310 20.32 -1.42 14.73
C SER A 310 20.00 -0.12 13.98
N LEU A 311 19.71 0.96 14.70
CA LEU A 311 19.54 2.30 14.10
C LEU A 311 20.64 2.60 13.06
N LYS A 312 21.88 2.19 13.35
CA LYS A 312 23.02 2.22 12.43
C LYS A 312 22.70 1.61 11.06
N SER A 313 22.15 0.40 10.99
CA SER A 313 21.84 -0.26 9.70
C SER A 313 20.69 0.40 8.95
N LEU A 314 19.64 0.85 9.64
CA LEU A 314 18.54 1.59 8.99
C LEU A 314 19.04 2.91 8.41
N THR A 315 19.84 3.65 9.19
CA THR A 315 20.46 4.91 8.76
C THR A 315 21.41 4.68 7.58
N CYS A 316 22.27 3.65 7.62
CA CYS A 316 23.17 3.36 6.50
C CYS A 316 22.41 3.00 5.21
N ARG A 317 21.33 2.21 5.28
CA ARG A 317 20.49 1.90 4.11
C ARG A 317 19.82 3.15 3.55
N ALA A 318 19.27 4.01 4.42
CA ALA A 318 18.64 5.27 4.00
C ALA A 318 19.64 6.22 3.33
N ILE A 319 20.87 6.32 3.86
CA ILE A 319 21.95 7.10 3.25
C ILE A 319 22.36 6.50 1.90
N ALA A 320 22.52 5.17 1.82
CA ALA A 320 22.88 4.49 0.58
C ALA A 320 21.85 4.71 -0.53
N ILE A 321 20.55 4.57 -0.23
CA ILE A 321 19.45 4.82 -1.18
C ILE A 321 19.47 6.28 -1.67
N ASN A 322 19.63 7.24 -0.76
CA ASN A 322 19.72 8.66 -1.13
C ASN A 322 20.95 8.96 -1.98
N PHE A 323 22.10 8.35 -1.64
CA PHE A 323 23.34 8.52 -2.40
C PHE A 323 23.18 7.99 -3.83
N VAL A 324 22.65 6.78 -3.98
CA VAL A 324 22.41 6.17 -5.29
C VAL A 324 21.41 7.01 -6.08
N SER A 325 20.25 7.34 -5.52
CA SER A 325 19.20 8.10 -6.22
C SER A 325 19.67 9.46 -6.75
N ARG A 326 20.68 10.10 -6.11
CA ARG A 326 21.23 11.40 -6.52
C ARG A 326 22.43 11.33 -7.47
N ASN A 327 23.24 10.28 -7.36
CA ASN A 327 24.52 10.19 -8.06
C ASN A 327 24.53 9.15 -9.18
N PHE A 328 23.53 8.26 -9.23
CA PHE A 328 23.43 7.25 -10.27
C PHE A 328 23.22 7.94 -11.64
N GLY A 329 24.17 7.72 -12.56
CA GLY A 329 24.18 8.32 -13.91
C GLY A 329 25.18 9.46 -14.13
N LYS A 330 25.69 10.14 -13.10
CA LYS A 330 26.66 11.25 -13.29
C LYS A 330 28.11 10.81 -13.47
N ASN A 331 28.49 9.65 -12.92
CA ASN A 331 29.87 9.14 -12.90
C ASN A 331 30.01 7.67 -13.35
N CYS A 332 28.94 7.04 -13.85
CA CYS A 332 28.92 5.61 -14.16
C CYS A 332 28.87 5.41 -15.69
N SER A 333 29.97 5.00 -16.31
CA SER A 333 29.97 4.51 -17.69
C SER A 333 29.56 3.05 -17.73
N PHE A 334 28.60 2.72 -18.62
CA PHE A 334 28.11 1.35 -18.81
C PHE A 334 29.03 0.58 -19.77
N GLY A 335 29.55 -0.55 -19.32
CA GLY A 335 30.31 -1.50 -20.13
C GLY A 335 30.42 -2.85 -19.41
N LYS A 336 30.67 -3.92 -20.18
CA LYS A 336 30.60 -5.35 -19.82
C LYS A 336 31.33 -5.81 -18.55
N ASN A 337 32.11 -4.94 -17.91
CA ASN A 337 32.77 -5.18 -16.63
C ASN A 337 32.45 -4.03 -15.67
N PHE A 338 31.29 -4.09 -15.01
CA PHE A 338 30.97 -3.20 -13.90
C PHE A 338 31.83 -3.60 -12.67
N SER A 339 33.09 -3.19 -12.68
CA SER A 339 33.88 -3.06 -11.46
C SER A 339 33.65 -1.64 -10.95
N LEU A 340 33.25 -1.47 -9.68
CA LEU A 340 33.05 -0.15 -9.08
C LEU A 340 34.31 0.73 -9.29
N LYS A 341 34.29 1.56 -10.34
CA LYS A 341 35.14 2.74 -10.45
C LYS A 341 34.53 3.94 -9.73
N CYS A 342 33.43 3.77 -9.00
CA CYS A 342 33.08 4.70 -7.95
C CYS A 342 34.17 4.57 -6.88
N GLN A 343 35.08 5.55 -6.83
CA GLN A 343 36.00 5.66 -5.71
C GLN A 343 35.18 5.66 -4.42
N LYS A 344 35.63 4.91 -3.41
CA LYS A 344 35.04 4.94 -2.07
C LYS A 344 34.98 6.42 -1.67
N PRO A 345 33.78 7.01 -1.49
CA PRO A 345 33.68 8.42 -1.17
C PRO A 345 34.37 8.62 0.18
N SER A 346 35.32 9.55 0.26
CA SER A 346 35.97 9.90 1.52
C SER A 346 34.94 10.62 2.40
N LEU A 347 34.21 9.85 3.18
CA LEU A 347 33.25 10.39 4.13
C LEU A 347 34.01 10.66 5.43
N ASN A 348 33.85 11.86 5.99
CA ASN A 348 34.49 12.26 7.24
C ASN A 348 33.81 11.58 8.45
N ILE A 349 33.86 10.24 8.48
CA ILE A 349 33.24 9.35 9.46
C ILE A 349 34.24 8.26 9.86
N VAL A 350 33.96 7.57 10.97
CA VAL A 350 34.80 6.46 11.45
C VAL A 350 34.96 5.39 10.36
N VAL A 351 36.19 4.94 10.09
CA VAL A 351 36.55 3.99 9.01
C VAL A 351 35.66 2.75 8.96
N ALA A 352 35.33 2.16 10.12
CA ALA A 352 34.44 1.00 10.20
C ALA A 352 32.99 1.30 9.73
N LEU A 353 32.48 2.50 9.99
CA LEU A 353 31.17 2.95 9.51
C LEU A 353 31.21 3.30 8.02
N GLU A 354 32.35 3.78 7.54
CA GLU A 354 32.61 4.06 6.13
C GLU A 354 32.57 2.78 5.27
N ASP A 355 33.20 1.71 5.73
CA ASP A 355 33.19 0.40 5.05
C ASP A 355 31.79 -0.24 5.07
N ASP A 356 31.10 -0.16 6.21
CA ASP A 356 29.71 -0.64 6.34
C ASP A 356 28.78 0.10 5.37
N LEU A 357 28.83 1.44 5.35
CA LEU A 357 28.03 2.26 4.46
C LEU A 357 28.37 2.01 2.98
N TRP A 358 29.65 1.81 2.66
CA TRP A 358 30.08 1.49 1.30
C TRP A 358 29.51 0.17 0.80
N ASN A 359 29.41 -0.85 1.66
CA ASN A 359 28.76 -2.10 1.31
C ASN A 359 27.25 -1.92 1.02
N TRP A 360 26.55 -1.11 1.81
CA TRP A 360 25.15 -0.77 1.53
C TRP A 360 24.98 0.02 0.23
N ILE A 361 25.90 0.92 -0.11
CA ILE A 361 25.91 1.62 -1.40
C ILE A 361 26.07 0.62 -2.56
N LYS A 362 26.99 -0.34 -2.45
CA LYS A 362 27.15 -1.39 -3.46
C LYS A 362 25.89 -2.22 -3.63
N GLU A 363 25.25 -2.60 -2.54
CA GLU A 363 23.97 -3.33 -2.60
C GLU A 363 22.89 -2.53 -3.32
N ALA A 364 22.76 -1.23 -3.03
CA ALA A 364 21.78 -0.37 -3.71
C ALA A 364 22.08 -0.20 -5.21
N VAL A 365 23.34 -0.05 -5.57
CA VAL A 365 23.76 -0.01 -6.99
C VAL A 365 23.43 -1.32 -7.70
N ASN A 366 23.73 -2.46 -7.08
CA ASN A 366 23.48 -3.78 -7.67
C ASN A 366 21.98 -4.05 -7.84
N GLU A 367 21.16 -3.72 -6.84
CA GLU A 367 19.70 -3.86 -6.91
C GLU A 367 19.12 -3.01 -8.03
N LEU A 368 19.57 -1.76 -8.15
CA LEU A 368 19.13 -0.86 -9.20
C LEU A 368 19.55 -1.33 -10.59
N GLN A 369 20.80 -1.81 -10.74
CA GLN A 369 21.27 -2.39 -11.98
C GLN A 369 20.45 -3.63 -12.36
N ALA A 370 20.18 -4.53 -11.41
CA ALA A 370 19.37 -5.71 -11.65
C ALA A 370 17.95 -5.34 -12.12
N TRP A 371 17.36 -4.29 -11.53
CA TRP A 371 16.07 -3.78 -11.98
C TRP A 371 16.14 -3.20 -13.41
N LEU A 372 17.18 -2.42 -13.73
CA LEU A 372 17.36 -1.88 -15.08
C LEU A 372 17.56 -2.99 -16.14
N GLU A 373 18.38 -4.00 -15.85
CA GLU A 373 18.59 -5.16 -16.72
C GLU A 373 17.28 -5.94 -16.93
N LYS A 374 16.48 -6.09 -15.87
CA LYS A 374 15.13 -6.67 -15.95
C LYS A 374 14.23 -5.86 -16.90
N ILE A 375 14.16 -4.53 -16.76
CA ILE A 375 13.33 -3.70 -17.65
C ILE A 375 13.87 -3.70 -19.08
N ALA A 376 15.19 -3.71 -19.27
CA ALA A 376 15.81 -3.78 -20.59
C ALA A 376 15.45 -5.07 -21.35
N SER A 377 15.13 -6.17 -20.65
CA SER A 377 14.67 -7.41 -21.28
C SER A 377 13.39 -7.26 -22.11
N LEU A 378 12.63 -6.18 -21.92
CA LEU A 378 11.45 -5.85 -22.73
C LEU A 378 11.79 -5.45 -24.16
N PHE A 379 13.01 -4.98 -24.41
CA PHE A 379 13.45 -4.43 -25.69
C PHE A 379 14.15 -5.48 -26.57
N GLY A 380 13.66 -6.73 -26.54
CA GLY A 380 14.30 -7.89 -27.13
C GLY A 380 15.04 -7.64 -28.44
N GLY A 381 16.28 -8.13 -28.53
CA GLY A 381 17.17 -7.92 -29.67
C GLY A 381 18.13 -6.73 -29.55
N LEU A 382 17.93 -5.83 -28.57
CA LEU A 382 18.87 -4.77 -28.23
C LEU A 382 19.78 -5.17 -27.05
N ALA A 383 21.02 -4.70 -27.06
CA ALA A 383 21.91 -4.89 -25.93
C ALA A 383 21.51 -3.96 -24.78
N PHE A 384 21.86 -4.31 -23.54
CA PHE A 384 21.57 -3.48 -22.38
C PHE A 384 22.16 -2.08 -22.54
N GLU A 385 23.37 -1.99 -23.10
CA GLU A 385 24.07 -0.74 -23.34
C GLU A 385 23.26 0.22 -24.24
N ASP A 386 22.56 -0.31 -25.26
CA ASP A 386 21.78 0.48 -26.21
C ASP A 386 20.52 1.09 -25.58
N VAL A 387 19.95 0.39 -24.59
CA VAL A 387 18.66 0.75 -23.96
C VAL A 387 18.88 1.51 -22.65
N SER A 388 20.02 1.29 -21.99
CA SER A 388 20.35 1.87 -20.69
C SER A 388 20.23 3.40 -20.68
N GLY A 389 20.72 4.09 -21.72
CA GLY A 389 20.63 5.55 -21.82
C GLY A 389 19.20 6.08 -21.80
N TYR A 390 18.26 5.38 -22.45
CA TYR A 390 16.84 5.72 -22.40
C TYR A 390 16.24 5.44 -21.02
N LEU A 391 16.53 4.27 -20.43
CA LEU A 391 16.01 3.91 -19.10
C LEU A 391 16.50 4.84 -17.98
N MET A 392 17.70 5.38 -18.13
CA MET A 392 18.30 6.30 -17.17
C MET A 392 17.53 7.62 -17.02
N GLN A 393 16.73 8.01 -18.00
CA GLN A 393 15.85 9.19 -17.89
C GLN A 393 14.82 9.02 -16.77
N PHE A 394 14.43 7.77 -16.50
CA PHE A 394 13.44 7.43 -15.49
C PHE A 394 14.03 7.17 -14.10
N ILE A 395 15.34 7.36 -13.91
CA ILE A 395 16.01 7.06 -12.63
C ILE A 395 15.44 7.86 -11.45
N GLY A 396 15.00 9.10 -11.71
CA GLY A 396 14.37 9.96 -10.71
C GLY A 396 12.97 9.52 -10.30
N LYS A 397 12.38 8.52 -10.98
CA LYS A 397 11.06 7.97 -10.71
C LYS A 397 11.11 6.64 -9.95
N ILE A 398 12.30 6.19 -9.56
CA ILE A 398 12.47 4.92 -8.86
C ILE A 398 12.07 5.05 -7.40
N HIS A 399 11.11 4.22 -7.01
CA HIS A 399 10.64 4.10 -5.64
C HIS A 399 11.29 2.90 -4.96
N TRP A 400 11.78 3.10 -3.73
CA TRP A 400 12.38 2.05 -2.91
C TRP A 400 11.38 1.61 -1.83
N LYS A 401 11.36 0.31 -1.53
CA LYS A 401 10.58 -0.22 -0.41
C LYS A 401 11.13 0.30 0.93
N ARG A 402 10.24 0.48 1.91
CA ARG A 402 10.61 1.07 3.21
C ARG A 402 11.58 0.16 3.99
N GLY A 403 12.69 0.74 4.44
CA GLY A 403 13.65 0.06 5.34
C GLY A 403 14.53 -1.02 4.69
N CYS A 404 14.43 -1.22 3.37
CA CYS A 404 15.20 -2.21 2.62
C CYS A 404 15.76 -1.62 1.33
N ILE A 405 16.90 -2.16 0.90
CA ILE A 405 17.49 -1.86 -0.40
C ILE A 405 16.83 -2.79 -1.42
N GLU A 406 15.60 -2.43 -1.79
CA GLU A 406 14.79 -3.19 -2.73
C GLU A 406 13.90 -2.21 -3.50
N VAL A 407 13.87 -2.31 -4.83
CA VAL A 407 12.99 -1.46 -5.64
C VAL A 407 11.53 -1.87 -5.43
N ASP A 408 10.67 -0.87 -5.22
CA ASP A 408 9.22 -1.01 -5.26
C ASP A 408 8.76 -0.95 -6.72
N GLU A 409 8.75 -2.11 -7.37
CA GLU A 409 8.63 -2.21 -8.82
C GLU A 409 7.29 -1.69 -9.35
N VAL A 410 6.17 -2.08 -8.73
CA VAL A 410 4.84 -1.64 -9.16
C VAL A 410 4.71 -0.13 -9.04
N ARG A 411 5.09 0.44 -7.88
CA ARG A 411 5.02 1.89 -7.65
C ARG A 411 5.97 2.66 -8.58
N THR A 412 7.16 2.12 -8.84
CA THR A 412 8.11 2.68 -9.80
C THR A 412 7.53 2.71 -11.21
N VAL A 413 6.93 1.61 -11.64
CA VAL A 413 6.32 1.49 -12.97
C VAL A 413 5.14 2.45 -13.13
N GLU A 414 4.28 2.57 -12.11
CA GLU A 414 3.20 3.56 -12.09
C GLU A 414 3.73 4.99 -12.19
N ALA A 415 4.80 5.33 -11.45
CA ALA A 415 5.42 6.65 -11.54
C ALA A 415 6.01 6.94 -12.94
N ILE A 416 6.57 5.93 -13.59
CA ILE A 416 7.12 6.02 -14.95
C ILE A 416 6.00 6.21 -15.98
N ILE A 417 4.93 5.43 -15.88
CA ILE A 417 3.76 5.50 -16.79
C ILE A 417 3.08 6.87 -16.73
N ASN A 418 3.02 7.48 -15.54
CA ASN A 418 2.39 8.79 -15.34
C ASN A 418 3.28 9.98 -15.73
N THR A 419 4.42 9.74 -16.37
CA THR A 419 5.33 10.81 -16.83
C THR A 419 5.05 11.15 -18.30
N ASP A 420 4.95 12.45 -18.63
CA ASP A 420 4.67 12.93 -20.00
C ASP A 420 5.74 12.52 -21.04
N GLU A 421 6.94 12.15 -20.57
CA GLU A 421 8.08 11.75 -21.40
C GLU A 421 8.02 10.29 -21.87
N ILE A 422 7.10 9.47 -21.35
CA ILE A 422 7.08 8.04 -21.68
C ILE A 422 6.59 7.80 -23.11
N CYS A 423 7.40 7.09 -23.91
CA CYS A 423 6.96 6.65 -25.23
C CYS A 423 5.80 5.64 -25.10
N PRO A 424 4.69 5.78 -25.87
CA PRO A 424 3.55 4.86 -25.80
C PRO A 424 3.90 3.39 -26.00
N ARG A 425 4.92 3.09 -26.83
CA ARG A 425 5.45 1.73 -26.98
C ARG A 425 6.01 1.19 -25.66
N PHE A 426 6.79 2.01 -24.94
CA PHE A 426 7.37 1.59 -23.67
C PHE A 426 6.30 1.43 -22.58
N ALA A 427 5.31 2.32 -22.55
CA ALA A 427 4.14 2.17 -21.69
C ALA A 427 3.43 0.83 -21.93
N PHE A 428 3.16 0.48 -23.19
CA PHE A 428 2.58 -0.83 -23.56
C PHE A 428 3.43 -2.02 -23.08
N GLN A 429 4.76 -1.94 -23.25
CA GLN A 429 5.67 -2.99 -22.81
C GLN A 429 5.62 -3.19 -21.29
N LEU A 430 5.54 -2.10 -20.52
CA LEU A 430 5.36 -2.15 -19.07
C LEU A 430 4.00 -2.73 -18.67
N PHE A 431 2.90 -2.33 -19.32
CA PHE A 431 1.57 -2.89 -19.06
C PHE A 431 1.56 -4.41 -19.26
N CYS A 432 2.20 -4.87 -20.33
CA CYS A 432 2.36 -6.30 -20.61
C CYS A 432 3.16 -7.02 -19.52
N ALA A 433 4.28 -6.45 -19.10
CA ALA A 433 5.23 -7.10 -18.19
C ALA A 433 4.75 -7.15 -16.73
N TYR A 434 3.95 -6.17 -16.32
CA TYR A 434 3.35 -6.09 -14.97
C TYR A 434 1.87 -6.51 -14.94
N ALA A 435 1.36 -7.05 -16.06
CA ALA A 435 -0.03 -7.50 -16.20
C ALA A 435 -1.09 -6.45 -15.82
N MET A 436 -0.85 -5.19 -16.19
CA MET A 436 -1.77 -4.07 -15.94
C MET A 436 -2.89 -4.03 -17.00
N VAL A 437 -3.74 -5.06 -17.01
CA VAL A 437 -4.75 -5.29 -18.07
C VAL A 437 -5.67 -4.09 -18.30
N GLU A 438 -6.09 -3.43 -17.21
CA GLU A 438 -6.98 -2.27 -17.24
C GLU A 438 -6.37 -1.07 -17.99
N LYS A 439 -5.03 -0.99 -18.08
CA LYS A 439 -4.33 0.11 -18.73
C LYS A 439 -4.27 -0.02 -20.25
N PHE A 440 -4.62 -1.18 -20.82
CA PHE A 440 -4.63 -1.35 -22.28
C PHE A 440 -5.67 -0.45 -22.97
N GLU A 441 -6.75 -0.09 -22.28
CA GLU A 441 -7.79 0.82 -22.79
C GLU A 441 -7.26 2.25 -23.02
N LEU A 442 -6.14 2.61 -22.38
CA LEU A 442 -5.50 3.92 -22.56
C LEU A 442 -4.76 4.03 -23.91
N ILE A 443 -4.52 2.91 -24.59
CA ILE A 443 -3.78 2.90 -25.86
C ILE A 443 -4.77 2.88 -27.02
N ASN A 444 -4.60 3.83 -27.94
CA ASN A 444 -5.39 3.90 -29.16
C ASN A 444 -5.33 2.59 -29.98
N VAL A 445 -6.48 2.09 -30.43
CA VAL A 445 -6.62 0.83 -31.19
C VAL A 445 -5.76 0.80 -32.46
N TYR A 446 -5.62 1.91 -33.18
CA TYR A 446 -4.76 2.00 -34.37
C TYR A 446 -3.27 1.83 -34.00
N TYR A 447 -2.86 2.44 -32.88
CA TYR A 447 -1.49 2.30 -32.38
C TYR A 447 -1.24 0.87 -31.89
N MET A 448 -2.21 0.24 -31.23
CA MET A 448 -2.15 -1.18 -30.84
C MET A 448 -1.93 -2.11 -32.05
N ARG A 449 -2.61 -1.86 -33.17
CA ARG A 449 -2.38 -2.59 -34.43
C ARG A 449 -0.98 -2.36 -34.98
N GLN A 450 -0.45 -1.14 -34.91
CA GLN A 450 0.93 -0.87 -35.31
C GLN A 450 1.96 -1.60 -34.43
N LEU A 451 1.72 -1.68 -33.12
CA LEU A 451 2.55 -2.45 -32.20
C LEU A 451 2.50 -3.95 -32.52
N GLU A 452 1.34 -4.49 -32.93
CA GLU A 452 1.18 -5.89 -33.35
C GLU A 452 2.14 -6.27 -34.50
N PHE A 453 2.36 -5.36 -35.45
CA PHE A 453 3.30 -5.58 -36.55
C PHE A 453 4.77 -5.43 -36.16
N THR A 454 5.09 -4.62 -35.15
CA THR A 454 6.48 -4.27 -34.79
C THR A 454 7.06 -5.12 -33.66
N LEU A 455 6.22 -5.68 -32.79
CA LEU A 455 6.59 -6.47 -31.61
C LEU A 455 6.20 -7.97 -31.62
N PRO A 456 5.79 -8.63 -32.73
CA PRO A 456 5.15 -9.95 -32.65
C PRO A 456 6.11 -11.10 -32.27
N SER A 457 7.42 -10.93 -32.46
CA SER A 457 8.43 -11.98 -32.25
C SER A 457 8.73 -12.27 -30.78
N HIS A 458 8.31 -11.38 -29.87
CA HIS A 458 8.59 -11.51 -28.46
C HIS A 458 7.47 -12.28 -27.74
N PRO A 459 7.77 -13.31 -26.92
CA PRO A 459 6.75 -14.19 -26.33
C PRO A 459 5.73 -13.45 -25.46
N LEU A 460 6.16 -12.38 -24.76
CA LEU A 460 5.28 -11.51 -23.98
C LEU A 460 4.20 -10.84 -24.85
N TYR A 461 4.62 -10.15 -25.92
CA TYR A 461 3.71 -9.35 -26.73
C TYR A 461 2.86 -10.24 -27.62
N HIS A 462 3.42 -11.34 -28.14
CA HIS A 462 2.65 -12.33 -28.88
C HIS A 462 1.49 -12.91 -28.05
N PHE A 463 1.72 -13.17 -26.76
CA PHE A 463 0.65 -13.57 -25.83
C PHE A 463 -0.41 -12.48 -25.67
N TRP A 464 0.00 -11.24 -25.38
CA TRP A 464 -0.96 -10.15 -25.14
C TRP A 464 -1.75 -9.77 -26.40
N PHE A 465 -1.13 -9.71 -27.59
CA PHE A 465 -1.87 -9.48 -28.83
C PHE A 465 -2.89 -10.58 -29.11
N TYR A 466 -2.56 -11.85 -28.82
CA TYR A 466 -3.53 -12.93 -28.91
C TYR A 466 -4.71 -12.70 -27.97
N VAL A 467 -4.46 -12.38 -26.70
CA VAL A 467 -5.51 -12.13 -25.69
C VAL A 467 -6.38 -10.92 -26.08
N ILE A 468 -5.76 -9.84 -26.53
CA ILE A 468 -6.42 -8.57 -26.85
C ILE A 468 -7.25 -8.69 -28.13
N PHE A 469 -6.72 -9.29 -29.19
CA PHE A 469 -7.40 -9.33 -30.50
C PHE A 469 -8.24 -10.59 -30.74
N LYS A 470 -7.97 -11.70 -30.06
CA LYS A 470 -8.72 -12.95 -30.27
C LYS A 470 -9.75 -13.19 -29.17
N GLN A 471 -9.34 -13.46 -27.94
CA GLN A 471 -10.14 -13.50 -26.70
C GLN A 471 -9.38 -14.23 -25.57
N TRP A 472 -9.93 -14.24 -24.36
CA TRP A 472 -9.41 -14.90 -23.15
C TRP A 472 -9.43 -16.45 -23.18
N ASN A 473 -9.91 -17.04 -24.27
CA ASN A 473 -10.02 -18.48 -24.48
C ASN A 473 -8.67 -19.23 -24.46
N VAL A 474 -7.53 -18.53 -24.51
CA VAL A 474 -6.18 -19.11 -24.44
C VAL A 474 -5.94 -20.01 -23.20
N PHE A 475 -6.67 -19.76 -22.10
CA PHE A 475 -6.56 -20.56 -20.86
C PHE A 475 -7.51 -21.77 -20.83
N THR A 476 -8.54 -21.77 -21.68
CA THR A 476 -9.58 -22.82 -21.74
C THR A 476 -9.42 -23.72 -22.96
N GLU A 477 -8.83 -23.23 -24.04
CA GLU A 477 -8.69 -23.98 -25.29
C GLU A 477 -7.70 -25.14 -25.15
N PRO A 478 -8.10 -26.36 -25.55
CA PRO A 478 -7.23 -27.53 -25.48
C PRO A 478 -6.15 -27.55 -26.57
N ALA A 479 -6.12 -26.57 -27.47
CA ALA A 479 -5.19 -26.50 -28.59
C ALA A 479 -3.71 -26.47 -28.14
N ILE A 480 -2.86 -27.20 -28.84
CA ILE A 480 -1.42 -27.26 -28.52
C ILE A 480 -0.77 -25.88 -28.68
N THR A 481 -1.24 -25.08 -29.64
CA THR A 481 -0.75 -23.74 -29.92
C THR A 481 -1.02 -22.75 -28.78
N THR A 482 -2.21 -22.80 -28.15
CA THR A 482 -2.54 -21.96 -26.99
C THR A 482 -1.78 -22.38 -25.74
N ARG A 483 -1.59 -23.69 -25.52
CA ARG A 483 -0.73 -24.21 -24.46
C ARG A 483 0.72 -23.75 -24.61
N MET A 484 1.26 -23.77 -25.83
CA MET A 484 2.63 -23.33 -26.11
C MET A 484 2.78 -21.81 -25.93
N LEU A 485 1.76 -21.03 -26.30
CA LEU A 485 1.73 -19.58 -26.09
C LEU A 485 1.84 -19.21 -24.60
N VAL A 486 0.97 -19.78 -23.77
CA VAL A 486 0.94 -19.56 -22.32
C VAL A 486 2.25 -20.05 -21.67
N SER A 487 2.74 -21.22 -22.09
CA SER A 487 4.00 -21.74 -21.57
C SER A 487 5.19 -20.84 -21.91
N ASN A 488 5.23 -20.25 -23.11
CA ASN A 488 6.35 -19.40 -23.53
C ASN A 488 6.39 -18.09 -22.74
N VAL A 489 5.24 -17.41 -22.60
CA VAL A 489 5.18 -16.17 -21.80
C VAL A 489 5.47 -16.42 -20.32
N PHE A 490 4.97 -17.53 -19.76
CA PHE A 490 5.26 -17.89 -18.37
C PHE A 490 6.73 -18.19 -18.14
N THR A 491 7.34 -18.97 -19.03
CA THR A 491 8.77 -19.27 -18.97
C THR A 491 9.60 -18.01 -19.08
N TRP A 492 9.25 -17.11 -20.01
CA TRP A 492 9.91 -15.82 -20.16
C TRP A 492 9.78 -14.96 -18.89
N ALA A 493 8.58 -14.81 -18.34
CA ALA A 493 8.34 -14.05 -17.10
C ALA A 493 9.17 -14.59 -15.93
N MET A 494 9.27 -15.93 -15.83
CA MET A 494 10.08 -16.59 -14.83
C MET A 494 11.57 -16.25 -14.95
N TYR A 495 12.12 -16.39 -16.17
CA TYR A 495 13.55 -16.17 -16.42
C TYR A 495 13.97 -14.70 -16.29
N HIS A 496 13.05 -13.76 -16.55
CA HIS A 496 13.35 -12.33 -16.46
C HIS A 496 12.86 -11.67 -15.15
N GLY A 497 12.23 -12.42 -14.25
CA GLY A 497 11.98 -11.95 -12.89
C GLY A 497 10.69 -11.14 -12.71
N PHE A 498 9.70 -11.27 -13.60
CA PHE A 498 8.41 -10.56 -13.51
C PHE A 498 7.40 -11.36 -12.65
N VAL A 499 7.30 -11.03 -11.37
CA VAL A 499 6.47 -11.76 -10.39
C VAL A 499 4.99 -11.54 -10.66
N GLU A 500 4.59 -10.31 -10.97
CA GLU A 500 3.21 -9.88 -11.20
C GLU A 500 2.61 -10.64 -12.39
N LEU A 501 3.34 -10.69 -13.51
CA LEU A 501 2.94 -11.48 -14.68
C LEU A 501 2.94 -12.98 -14.38
N THR A 502 3.92 -13.48 -13.61
CA THR A 502 3.96 -14.89 -13.20
C THR A 502 2.73 -15.25 -12.37
N GLU A 503 2.33 -14.40 -11.42
CA GLU A 503 1.14 -14.56 -10.60
C GLU A 503 -0.15 -14.46 -11.41
N PHE A 504 -0.26 -13.46 -12.27
CA PHE A 504 -1.38 -13.27 -13.17
C PHE A 504 -1.67 -14.51 -14.02
N LEU A 505 -0.61 -15.09 -14.61
CA LEU A 505 -0.69 -16.31 -15.41
C LEU A 505 -1.01 -17.53 -14.53
N TRP A 506 -0.31 -17.68 -13.40
CA TRP A 506 -0.51 -18.80 -12.47
C TRP A 506 -1.97 -18.96 -12.04
N CYS A 507 -2.64 -17.85 -11.73
CA CYS A 507 -4.04 -17.85 -11.29
C CYS A 507 -5.05 -18.22 -12.38
N ARG A 508 -4.65 -18.21 -13.66
CA ARG A 508 -5.53 -18.45 -14.82
C ARG A 508 -5.22 -19.75 -15.56
N MET A 509 -4.02 -20.31 -15.40
CA MET A 509 -3.67 -21.57 -16.05
C MET A 509 -4.50 -22.73 -15.50
N ASN A 510 -4.97 -23.58 -16.41
CA ASN A 510 -5.58 -24.85 -16.02
C ASN A 510 -4.53 -25.87 -15.55
N GLN A 511 -5.00 -26.99 -14.98
CA GLN A 511 -4.12 -28.02 -14.41
C GLN A 511 -3.13 -28.59 -15.44
N SER A 512 -3.57 -28.83 -16.68
CA SER A 512 -2.72 -29.37 -17.75
C SER A 512 -1.60 -28.39 -18.14
N GLN A 513 -1.92 -27.09 -18.25
CA GLN A 513 -0.95 -26.04 -18.50
C GLN A 513 0.05 -25.91 -17.35
N LEU A 514 -0.41 -25.95 -16.09
CA LEU A 514 0.46 -25.89 -14.93
C LEU A 514 1.41 -27.09 -14.86
N GLU A 515 0.96 -28.30 -15.15
CA GLU A 515 1.83 -29.49 -15.16
C GLU A 515 2.92 -29.41 -16.24
N MET A 516 2.54 -29.01 -17.46
CA MET A 516 3.46 -28.87 -18.59
C MET A 516 4.47 -27.73 -18.37
N SER A 517 3.99 -26.56 -17.96
CA SER A 517 4.81 -25.35 -17.84
C SER A 517 5.59 -25.30 -16.52
N CYS A 518 5.07 -25.82 -15.41
CA CYS A 518 5.76 -25.67 -14.13
C CYS A 518 6.82 -26.75 -13.93
N VAL A 519 6.54 -28.04 -14.11
CA VAL A 519 7.51 -29.09 -13.69
C VAL A 519 8.76 -29.12 -14.59
N ILE A 520 8.57 -28.94 -15.91
CA ILE A 520 9.67 -28.94 -16.89
C ILE A 520 10.52 -27.68 -16.71
N HIS A 521 9.89 -26.50 -16.67
CA HIS A 521 10.62 -25.25 -16.57
C HIS A 521 11.15 -24.98 -15.17
N TRP A 522 10.52 -25.48 -14.10
CA TRP A 522 11.02 -25.34 -12.72
C TRP A 522 12.39 -25.97 -12.55
N ASN A 523 12.61 -27.20 -13.05
CA ASN A 523 13.92 -27.82 -12.98
C ASN A 523 14.97 -27.04 -13.79
N ARG A 524 14.57 -26.48 -14.93
CA ARG A 524 15.47 -25.67 -15.77
C ARG A 524 15.81 -24.34 -15.12
N PHE A 525 14.82 -23.71 -14.50
CA PHE A 525 14.93 -22.49 -13.72
C PHE A 525 15.85 -22.69 -12.50
N CYS A 526 15.67 -23.77 -11.74
CA CYS A 526 16.50 -24.12 -10.58
C CYS A 526 17.99 -24.28 -10.91
N LYS A 527 18.36 -24.75 -12.11
CA LYS A 527 19.77 -24.95 -12.50
C LYS A 527 20.55 -23.64 -12.61
N ASN A 528 19.87 -22.56 -12.98
CA ASN A 528 20.44 -21.24 -13.22
C ASN A 528 19.64 -20.18 -12.44
N ALA A 529 19.22 -20.51 -11.22
CA ALA A 529 18.34 -19.63 -10.47
C ALA A 529 19.06 -18.34 -10.09
N THR A 530 18.62 -17.23 -10.67
CA THR A 530 19.13 -15.87 -10.45
C THR A 530 18.09 -14.97 -9.80
N ASN A 531 16.81 -15.15 -10.16
CA ASN A 531 15.71 -14.31 -9.68
C ASN A 531 15.13 -14.84 -8.36
N GLY A 532 15.59 -14.28 -7.24
CA GLY A 532 15.16 -14.67 -5.89
C GLY A 532 13.66 -14.51 -5.66
N ARG A 533 13.07 -13.39 -6.12
CA ARG A 533 11.64 -13.09 -5.92
C ARG A 533 10.71 -14.09 -6.59
N VAL A 534 10.92 -14.34 -7.90
CA VAL A 534 10.12 -15.33 -8.63
C VAL A 534 10.35 -16.72 -8.07
N PHE A 535 11.59 -17.07 -7.72
CA PHE A 535 11.88 -18.35 -7.08
C PHE A 535 11.11 -18.51 -5.78
N ALA A 536 11.12 -17.51 -4.89
CA ALA A 536 10.41 -17.56 -3.62
C ALA A 536 8.88 -17.70 -3.81
N TYR A 537 8.31 -16.92 -4.73
CA TYR A 537 6.89 -16.99 -5.09
C TYR A 537 6.50 -18.39 -5.58
N LEU A 538 7.19 -18.89 -6.62
CA LEU A 538 6.90 -20.19 -7.21
C LEU A 538 7.21 -21.35 -6.28
N CYS A 539 8.30 -21.26 -5.52
CA CYS A 539 8.66 -22.27 -4.52
C CYS A 539 7.54 -22.45 -3.50
N ASN A 540 6.95 -21.35 -3.02
CA ASN A 540 5.81 -21.39 -2.12
C ASN A 540 4.57 -22.03 -2.78
N LYS A 541 4.16 -21.53 -3.95
CA LYS A 541 2.98 -22.03 -4.67
C LYS A 541 3.08 -23.50 -5.09
N LEU A 542 4.27 -23.95 -5.53
CA LEU A 542 4.51 -25.34 -5.91
C LEU A 542 4.53 -26.26 -4.69
N CYS A 543 5.16 -25.85 -3.59
CA CYS A 543 5.17 -26.66 -2.36
C CYS A 543 3.77 -26.82 -1.75
N GLN A 544 2.90 -25.79 -1.86
CA GLN A 544 1.50 -25.91 -1.46
C GLN A 544 0.72 -26.97 -2.25
N ARG A 545 1.07 -27.19 -3.53
CA ARG A 545 0.41 -28.20 -4.38
C ARG A 545 0.92 -29.61 -4.16
N ASN A 546 2.24 -29.79 -4.09
CA ASN A 546 2.83 -31.12 -3.89
C ASN A 546 4.18 -30.99 -3.19
N GLU A 547 4.13 -30.78 -1.88
CA GLU A 547 5.30 -30.60 -1.03
C GLU A 547 6.36 -31.69 -1.26
N ASN A 548 5.96 -32.95 -1.20
CA ASN A 548 6.90 -34.07 -1.19
C ASN A 548 7.68 -34.20 -2.50
N SER A 549 7.00 -34.12 -3.65
CA SER A 549 7.67 -34.25 -4.95
C SER A 549 8.49 -33.00 -5.28
N ILE A 550 7.92 -31.81 -5.07
CA ILE A 550 8.58 -30.54 -5.40
C ILE A 550 9.81 -30.35 -4.52
N CYS A 551 9.74 -30.60 -3.21
CA CYS A 551 10.92 -30.49 -2.35
C CYS A 551 12.01 -31.45 -2.79
N ARG A 552 11.68 -32.74 -3.00
CA ARG A 552 12.67 -33.74 -3.44
C ARG A 552 13.31 -33.38 -4.78
N MET A 553 12.51 -32.97 -5.76
CA MET A 553 12.99 -32.59 -7.09
C MET A 553 13.86 -31.34 -7.04
N THR A 554 13.44 -30.31 -6.32
CA THR A 554 14.16 -29.04 -6.17
C THR A 554 15.50 -29.27 -5.48
N ILE A 555 15.49 -29.94 -4.33
CA ILE A 555 16.72 -30.28 -3.58
C ILE A 555 17.67 -31.08 -4.47
N ALA A 556 17.18 -32.16 -5.10
CA ALA A 556 18.00 -32.97 -5.98
C ALA A 556 18.58 -32.17 -7.17
N CYS A 557 17.82 -31.22 -7.72
CA CYS A 557 18.28 -30.36 -8.82
C CYS A 557 19.43 -29.44 -8.39
N PHE A 558 19.30 -28.74 -7.27
CA PHE A 558 20.35 -27.88 -6.75
C PHE A 558 21.62 -28.67 -6.43
N PHE A 559 21.51 -29.77 -5.67
CA PHE A 559 22.66 -30.60 -5.34
C PHE A 559 23.33 -31.23 -6.56
N ARG A 560 22.56 -31.71 -7.55
CA ARG A 560 23.13 -32.24 -8.80
C ARG A 560 23.88 -31.15 -9.56
N THR A 561 23.36 -29.93 -9.57
CA THR A 561 24.03 -28.78 -10.20
C THR A 561 25.32 -28.41 -9.48
N VAL A 562 25.30 -28.34 -8.15
CA VAL A 562 26.48 -28.08 -7.32
C VAL A 562 27.55 -29.16 -7.54
N ARG A 563 27.17 -30.44 -7.55
CA ARG A 563 28.12 -31.54 -7.81
C ARG A 563 28.74 -31.46 -9.21
N ARG A 564 27.99 -30.96 -10.21
CA ARG A 564 28.50 -30.78 -11.58
C ARG A 564 29.43 -29.58 -11.72
N ARG A 565 29.16 -28.48 -11.01
CA ARG A 565 29.98 -27.24 -11.05
C ARG A 565 31.14 -27.26 -10.05
N GLY A 566 31.15 -28.21 -9.12
CA GLY A 566 32.02 -28.17 -7.96
C GLY A 566 31.49 -27.24 -6.86
N PHE A 567 31.94 -27.44 -5.63
CA PHE A 567 31.42 -26.68 -4.48
C PHE A 567 31.81 -25.20 -4.53
N GLY A 568 32.99 -24.85 -5.04
CA GLY A 568 33.43 -23.45 -5.18
C GLY A 568 32.44 -22.61 -5.97
N GLU A 569 32.14 -23.00 -7.21
CA GLU A 569 31.18 -22.31 -8.08
C GLU A 569 29.72 -22.59 -7.68
N GLY A 570 29.42 -23.76 -7.10
CA GLY A 570 28.08 -24.17 -6.70
C GLY A 570 27.60 -23.60 -5.36
N SER A 571 28.50 -23.11 -4.51
CA SER A 571 28.19 -22.55 -3.19
C SER A 571 27.14 -21.42 -3.26
N GLY A 572 27.23 -20.58 -4.30
CA GLY A 572 26.27 -19.51 -4.56
C GLY A 572 24.84 -20.01 -4.81
N LEU A 573 24.68 -21.16 -5.46
CA LEU A 573 23.36 -21.78 -5.69
C LEU A 573 22.76 -22.33 -4.39
N LEU A 574 23.59 -22.88 -3.50
CA LEU A 574 23.13 -23.32 -2.17
C LEU A 574 22.73 -22.12 -1.32
N ALA A 575 23.48 -21.01 -1.38
CA ALA A 575 23.15 -19.77 -0.70
C ALA A 575 21.81 -19.23 -1.23
N PHE A 576 21.64 -19.20 -2.55
CA PHE A 576 20.40 -18.80 -3.20
C PHE A 576 19.19 -19.63 -2.72
N LEU A 577 19.34 -20.96 -2.67
CA LEU A 577 18.31 -21.88 -2.20
C LEU A 577 17.92 -21.63 -0.74
N LEU A 578 18.93 -21.44 0.13
CA LEU A 578 18.72 -21.18 1.56
C LEU A 578 18.07 -19.82 1.81
N ILE A 579 18.42 -18.80 1.02
CA ILE A 579 17.86 -17.46 1.15
C ILE A 579 16.40 -17.44 0.65
N ASN A 580 16.17 -17.90 -0.59
CA ASN A 580 14.91 -17.69 -1.31
C ASN A 580 13.91 -18.86 -1.22
N GLY A 581 14.31 -20.02 -0.67
CA GLY A 581 13.39 -21.15 -0.50
C GLY A 581 12.21 -20.82 0.42
N CYS A 582 11.06 -21.46 0.20
CA CYS A 582 9.94 -21.36 1.14
C CYS A 582 10.24 -22.16 2.43
N ALA A 583 9.52 -21.87 3.52
CA ALA A 583 9.74 -22.53 4.82
C ALA A 583 9.67 -24.07 4.73
N MET A 584 8.74 -24.58 3.91
CA MET A 584 8.56 -26.02 3.70
C MET A 584 9.78 -26.66 3.04
N LEU A 585 10.28 -26.05 1.97
CA LEU A 585 11.49 -26.51 1.29
C LEU A 585 12.72 -26.46 2.21
N LYS A 586 12.87 -25.38 2.98
CA LYS A 586 13.98 -25.25 3.95
C LYS A 586 13.90 -26.33 5.03
N ALA A 587 12.72 -26.63 5.57
CA ALA A 587 12.56 -27.70 6.55
C ALA A 587 12.97 -29.07 5.96
N ARG A 588 12.50 -29.38 4.75
CA ARG A 588 12.84 -30.63 4.05
C ARG A 588 14.30 -30.73 3.62
N LEU A 589 14.99 -29.61 3.39
CA LEU A 589 16.42 -29.59 3.07
C LEU A 589 17.27 -30.23 4.18
N PHE A 590 16.81 -30.18 5.44
CA PHE A 590 17.51 -30.75 6.59
C PHE A 590 17.01 -32.13 6.99
N GLU A 591 15.87 -32.57 6.47
CA GLU A 591 15.36 -33.94 6.64
C GLU A 591 15.79 -34.87 5.50
N ALA A 592 15.84 -34.34 4.26
CA ALA A 592 16.17 -35.10 3.08
C ALA A 592 17.70 -35.29 2.99
N LYS A 593 18.15 -36.53 3.20
CA LYS A 593 19.54 -36.99 3.02
C LYS A 593 20.56 -36.40 4.00
N SER A 594 20.54 -36.89 5.24
CA SER A 594 21.69 -36.86 6.16
C SER A 594 22.41 -35.50 6.27
N PHE A 595 21.66 -34.40 6.28
CA PHE A 595 22.20 -33.04 6.41
C PHE A 595 23.29 -32.70 5.36
N GLU A 596 23.09 -33.10 4.11
CA GLU A 596 24.08 -32.97 3.03
C GLU A 596 24.59 -31.52 2.83
N VAL A 597 23.73 -30.50 3.00
CA VAL A 597 24.14 -29.09 2.91
C VAL A 597 25.16 -28.77 4.01
N LEU A 598 24.84 -29.12 5.26
CA LEU A 598 25.72 -28.85 6.40
C LEU A 598 27.05 -29.60 6.26
N ARG A 599 26.99 -30.85 5.77
CA ARG A 599 28.19 -31.65 5.49
C ARG A 599 29.09 -30.99 4.46
N SER A 600 28.54 -30.49 3.35
CA SER A 600 29.32 -29.78 2.33
C SER A 600 29.89 -28.47 2.85
N VAL A 601 29.12 -27.69 3.62
CA VAL A 601 29.59 -26.43 4.22
C VAL A 601 30.79 -26.64 5.14
N VAL A 602 30.74 -27.67 5.98
CA VAL A 602 31.82 -27.99 6.93
C VAL A 602 33.06 -28.52 6.20
N LYS A 603 32.89 -29.46 5.26
CA LYS A 603 34.00 -30.02 4.47
C LYS A 603 34.79 -28.97 3.68
N HIS A 604 34.12 -27.89 3.27
CA HIS A 604 34.72 -26.81 2.50
C HIS A 604 35.01 -25.55 3.36
N PHE A 605 34.81 -25.62 4.68
CA PHE A 605 35.04 -24.51 5.62
C PHE A 605 34.36 -23.19 5.20
N ASP A 606 33.15 -23.26 4.63
CA ASP A 606 32.46 -22.09 4.08
C ASP A 606 31.69 -21.32 5.17
N PHE A 607 32.36 -20.32 5.76
CA PHE A 607 31.81 -19.45 6.79
C PHE A 607 30.55 -18.68 6.34
N ARG A 608 30.49 -18.28 5.05
CA ARG A 608 29.39 -17.49 4.51
C ARG A 608 28.13 -18.34 4.44
N LEU A 609 28.22 -19.53 3.84
CA LEU A 609 27.10 -20.46 3.75
C LEU A 609 26.67 -20.93 5.13
N TYR A 610 27.61 -21.19 6.05
CA TYR A 610 27.27 -21.56 7.42
C TYR A 610 26.45 -20.47 8.12
N ARG A 611 26.81 -19.19 7.95
CA ARG A 611 26.03 -18.07 8.51
C ARG A 611 24.64 -17.99 7.91
N ILE A 612 24.50 -18.14 6.58
CA ILE A 612 23.20 -18.18 5.92
C ILE A 612 22.35 -19.34 6.46
N LEU A 613 22.98 -20.50 6.67
CA LEU A 613 22.34 -21.68 7.23
C LEU A 613 21.85 -21.43 8.66
N GLN A 614 22.65 -20.82 9.53
CA GLN A 614 22.23 -20.41 10.88
C GLN A 614 21.01 -19.47 10.89
N LEU A 615 20.90 -18.59 9.90
CA LEU A 615 19.76 -17.68 9.76
C LEU A 615 18.53 -18.33 9.14
N SER A 616 18.72 -19.42 8.39
CA SER A 616 17.67 -20.03 7.56
C SER A 616 16.89 -21.13 8.28
N ILE A 617 17.39 -21.66 9.40
CA ILE A 617 16.86 -22.86 10.07
C ILE A 617 16.83 -22.65 11.59
N SER A 618 15.97 -23.39 12.29
CA SER A 618 15.91 -23.33 13.74
C SER A 618 17.24 -23.80 14.38
N PRO A 619 17.70 -23.14 15.48
CA PRO A 619 18.90 -23.55 16.19
C PRO A 619 18.87 -25.01 16.66
N ALA A 620 17.70 -25.52 17.05
CA ALA A 620 17.52 -26.90 17.50
C ALA A 620 17.73 -27.92 16.38
N GLN A 621 17.25 -27.63 15.16
CA GLN A 621 17.50 -28.50 13.99
C GLN A 621 18.97 -28.47 13.58
N LEU A 622 19.61 -27.31 13.63
CA LEU A 622 21.05 -27.19 13.37
C LEU A 622 21.86 -27.98 14.40
N GLU A 623 21.52 -27.88 15.67
CA GLU A 623 22.19 -28.61 16.75
C GLU A 623 22.02 -30.13 16.59
N LYS A 624 20.79 -30.58 16.30
CA LYS A 624 20.50 -31.99 15.97
C LYS A 624 21.34 -32.46 14.77
N ALA A 625 21.45 -31.64 13.73
CA ALA A 625 22.26 -31.94 12.55
C ALA A 625 23.75 -32.08 12.88
N VAL A 626 24.30 -31.14 13.64
CA VAL A 626 25.71 -31.16 14.09
C VAL A 626 25.99 -32.39 14.95
N GLN A 627 25.10 -32.72 15.90
CA GLN A 627 25.24 -33.91 16.74
C GLN A 627 25.19 -35.21 15.93
N THR A 628 24.31 -35.28 14.92
CA THR A 628 24.16 -36.46 14.07
C THR A 628 25.37 -36.66 13.14
N LEU A 629 25.96 -35.56 12.65
CA LEU A 629 27.12 -35.59 11.78
C LEU A 629 28.46 -35.67 12.52
N ARG A 630 28.50 -35.42 13.83
CA ARG A 630 29.70 -35.47 14.67
C ARG A 630 30.62 -36.69 14.43
N PRO A 631 30.12 -37.94 14.39
CA PRO A 631 30.99 -39.10 14.14
C PRO A 631 31.55 -39.18 12.71
N HIS A 632 31.08 -38.34 11.78
CA HIS A 632 31.48 -38.34 10.37
C HIS A 632 32.43 -37.19 10.00
N PHE A 633 32.88 -36.41 10.98
CA PHE A 633 33.76 -35.25 10.80
C PHE A 633 35.12 -35.47 11.46
N THR A 634 36.17 -34.93 10.85
CA THR A 634 37.49 -34.84 11.47
C THR A 634 37.51 -33.82 12.61
N GLU A 635 38.55 -33.84 13.44
CA GLU A 635 38.71 -32.88 14.55
C GLU A 635 38.81 -31.42 14.04
N GLU A 636 39.48 -31.21 12.91
CA GLU A 636 39.57 -29.91 12.23
C GLU A 636 38.21 -29.42 11.71
N GLU A 637 37.45 -30.30 11.07
CA GLU A 637 36.08 -30.03 10.60
C GLU A 637 35.14 -29.71 11.77
N PHE A 638 35.34 -30.33 12.94
CA PHE A 638 34.54 -30.01 14.13
C PHE A 638 34.96 -28.68 14.78
N ASN A 639 36.25 -28.33 14.72
CA ASN A 639 36.76 -27.05 15.20
C ASN A 639 36.26 -25.84 14.38
N PHE A 640 35.82 -26.05 13.14
CA PHE A 640 35.10 -25.04 12.34
C PHE A 640 33.87 -24.48 13.08
N PHE A 641 33.08 -25.32 13.76
CA PHE A 641 31.91 -24.87 14.50
C PHE A 641 32.27 -23.93 15.67
N ARG A 642 33.41 -24.19 16.33
CA ARG A 642 33.94 -23.37 17.44
C ARG A 642 34.54 -22.05 16.95
N SER A 643 35.22 -22.05 15.80
CA SER A 643 35.84 -20.84 15.24
C SER A 643 34.80 -19.82 14.77
N VAL A 644 33.66 -20.28 14.24
CA VAL A 644 32.52 -19.41 13.92
C VAL A 644 31.95 -18.75 15.19
N HIS A 645 31.82 -19.49 16.29
CA HIS A 645 31.31 -18.96 17.56
C HIS A 645 32.24 -17.93 18.21
N ARG A 646 33.57 -18.04 18.04
CA ARG A 646 34.52 -17.04 18.58
C ARG A 646 34.52 -15.72 17.80
N ARG A 647 34.26 -15.74 16.48
CA ARG A 647 34.12 -14.50 15.69
C ARG A 647 32.92 -13.64 16.11
N HIS A 648 31.91 -14.22 16.76
CA HIS A 648 30.78 -13.46 17.32
C HIS A 648 31.12 -12.56 18.52
N GLN A 649 32.31 -12.68 19.13
CA GLN A 649 32.70 -11.86 20.28
C GLN A 649 33.45 -10.56 19.90
N PHE A 650 33.82 -10.37 18.62
CA PHE A 650 34.66 -9.26 18.16
C PHE A 650 34.07 -8.45 16.98
N THR A 651 32.79 -8.62 16.67
CA THR A 651 32.00 -7.84 15.69
C THR A 651 30.60 -7.65 16.22
#